data_AF-A0A8B8AKL4-F1
#
_entry.id   AF-A0A8B8AKL4-F1
#
_cell.length_a   1.000
_cell.length_b   1.000
_cell.length_c   1.000
_cell.angle_alpha   90.00
_cell.angle_beta   90.00
_cell.angle_gamma   90.00
#
_symmetry.space_group_name_H-M   'P 1'
#
loop_
_entity.id
_entity.type
_entity.pdbx_description
1 polymer ?
#
loop_
_entity_poly.entity_id
_entity_poly.type
_entity_poly.pdbx_seq_one_letter_code
_entity_poly.pdbx_strand_id
1 'polypeptide(L)'
;MRSLIIVLIVSLFCVSFCESKRNKGRNQSDCDKDGGPVCGENGKTYANECKASKKGIAIACNQTCPCGDCVCPALYNPVCGKDGNTYDNDCSAKCAGQKIKCTNECPCKKKNRCDRCARKKQKAVCGKDGKTYANKCMAKCSGQPIECKGQCPCPVCDCTKSSTLCQAGDGTYSRVKCFDPCRKQCKKIWKKAKKSRKQKRKRPSKRCRCKKNRNPVCGTDGKTYGNSCMARCKRVKIASRGECPTLCACPMNFFPVCGSNNKTYDNECSAKCEQQTVLCDGQCPCQDLKPCPRIFLEVCGSDGQTYDNDCLASQAGQSVACVGKCPCSQSLLACPRIINRVCGGDNNTYNNDCLARQVGQTIACAGECPCPSSLLPCPRIMNPVCGSDGQTYNNDCLARQAGQTLACTGGCPCDAITGLRPCPKIYRPVCGADGKTYNNECQAKQSGTEVLQEGKCPCICQLSYLPVCGSDNKTYDNACNAGCSDVTVACEGQCPCAAPPTACTMEYNPMCGADGTTYSNPCMARAANQEIACNGSCPCRKGCACPFILSPVCGKDGVTYDNECGARCASQTVDCKGECPCEKVCACPFIYLPVCGMNGKTYDNECSATCDGTVKQCGGSCPCPDTKPCVCPRNIDPVCGMDDVTYGNECQARCAGQSPACKGECPCPVIS
;
A
#
# COMPACT_ATOMS: atom_id res chain seq x y z
N MET A 1 22.80 -5.76 26.52
CA MET A 1 23.67 -4.67 25.98
C MET A 1 25.12 -5.05 25.65
N ARG A 2 25.71 -6.15 26.14
CA ARG A 2 27.07 -6.56 25.69
C ARG A 2 27.14 -7.67 24.63
N SER A 3 26.02 -8.31 24.28
CA SER A 3 25.98 -9.35 23.24
C SER A 3 25.51 -8.83 21.87
N LEU A 4 24.74 -7.74 21.84
CA LEU A 4 24.37 -7.04 20.59
C LEU A 4 25.53 -6.19 20.04
N ILE A 5 26.44 -5.74 20.90
CA ILE A 5 27.65 -5.02 20.48
C ILE A 5 28.69 -5.98 19.87
N ILE A 6 28.69 -7.28 20.21
CA ILE A 6 29.71 -8.21 19.70
C ILE A 6 29.32 -8.87 18.37
N VAL A 7 28.03 -9.06 18.08
CA VAL A 7 27.64 -9.54 16.73
C VAL A 7 27.76 -8.41 15.70
N LEU A 8 27.47 -7.16 16.08
CA LEU A 8 27.77 -5.98 15.25
C LEU A 8 29.27 -5.68 15.12
N ILE A 9 30.14 -6.25 15.96
CA ILE A 9 31.60 -6.12 15.83
C ILE A 9 32.22 -7.26 15.01
N VAL A 10 31.56 -8.43 14.84
CA VAL A 10 32.15 -9.53 14.05
C VAL A 10 31.81 -9.44 12.55
N SER A 11 30.73 -8.76 12.17
CA SER A 11 30.48 -8.40 10.76
C SER A 11 31.19 -7.11 10.30
N LEU A 12 31.82 -6.37 11.21
CA LEU A 12 32.60 -5.15 10.90
C LEU A 12 34.13 -5.34 11.04
N PHE A 13 34.62 -6.55 11.30
CA PHE A 13 36.07 -6.82 11.45
C PHE A 13 36.62 -7.95 10.56
N CYS A 14 35.89 -8.40 9.54
CA CYS A 14 36.41 -9.29 8.50
C CYS A 14 36.61 -8.65 7.12
N VAL A 15 36.48 -7.32 7.00
CA VAL A 15 36.85 -6.59 5.78
C VAL A 15 37.62 -5.35 6.18
N SER A 16 38.94 -5.47 6.32
CA SER A 16 39.94 -4.38 6.25
C SER A 16 41.36 -4.81 6.64
N PHE A 17 41.63 -6.11 6.80
CA PHE A 17 43.01 -6.59 6.96
C PHE A 17 43.28 -7.85 6.14
N CYS A 18 43.00 -7.79 4.85
CA CYS A 18 43.65 -8.62 3.85
C CYS A 18 43.45 -8.03 2.45
N GLU A 19 44.05 -6.88 2.13
CA GLU A 19 44.25 -6.45 0.73
C GLU A 19 45.24 -5.28 0.63
N SER A 20 46.52 -5.57 0.89
CA SER A 20 47.62 -4.75 0.35
C SER A 20 48.85 -5.57 -0.06
N LYS A 21 48.74 -6.90 -0.09
CA LYS A 21 49.70 -7.78 -0.77
C LYS A 21 49.01 -8.95 -1.47
N ARG A 22 48.10 -8.63 -2.40
CA ARG A 22 47.75 -9.48 -3.54
C ARG A 22 47.04 -8.64 -4.59
N ASN A 23 47.84 -8.04 -5.47
CA ASN A 23 47.54 -7.80 -6.89
C ASN A 23 48.74 -7.06 -7.54
N LYS A 24 49.93 -7.68 -7.44
CA LYS A 24 50.79 -7.75 -8.63
C LYS A 24 50.25 -8.95 -9.41
N GLY A 25 49.58 -8.68 -10.53
CA GLY A 25 49.01 -9.70 -11.41
C GLY A 25 47.49 -9.80 -11.36
N ARG A 26 46.79 -8.86 -11.98
CA ARG A 26 45.56 -9.13 -12.75
C ARG A 26 45.56 -8.21 -13.96
N ASN A 27 45.39 -8.80 -15.13
CA ASN A 27 45.30 -8.13 -16.42
C ASN A 27 44.15 -7.09 -16.42
N GLN A 28 44.49 -5.88 -16.87
CA GLN A 28 43.91 -5.19 -18.04
C GLN A 28 42.51 -5.62 -18.57
N SER A 29 41.43 -5.57 -17.78
CA SER A 29 40.00 -5.52 -18.20
C SER A 29 39.17 -5.78 -16.93
N ASP A 30 38.36 -4.92 -16.34
CA ASP A 30 37.30 -4.06 -16.87
C ASP A 30 37.02 -2.95 -15.84
N CYS A 31 36.63 -1.74 -16.29
CA CYS A 31 36.01 -0.77 -15.36
C CYS A 31 34.52 -1.12 -15.33
N ASP A 32 34.04 -1.71 -14.25
CA ASP A 32 32.61 -1.96 -14.06
C ASP A 32 31.81 -0.66 -13.88
N LYS A 33 30.50 -0.77 -14.14
CA LYS A 33 29.51 0.30 -14.34
C LYS A 33 29.17 1.16 -13.12
N ASP A 34 29.94 1.09 -12.03
CA ASP A 34 29.64 1.85 -10.82
C ASP A 34 30.37 3.20 -10.81
N GLY A 35 29.60 4.27 -10.96
CA GLY A 35 30.04 5.67 -10.84
C GLY A 35 29.31 6.60 -11.82
N GLY A 36 28.89 7.78 -11.34
CA GLY A 36 28.29 8.82 -12.18
C GLY A 36 29.32 9.62 -13.00
N PRO A 37 28.89 10.43 -13.98
CA PRO A 37 29.79 11.20 -14.82
C PRO A 37 30.61 12.20 -14.00
N VAL A 38 31.90 12.31 -14.34
CA VAL A 38 32.88 13.20 -13.70
C VAL A 38 33.53 14.10 -14.74
N CYS A 39 33.90 15.31 -14.36
CA CYS A 39 34.65 16.24 -15.20
C CYS A 39 36.12 16.10 -14.86
N GLY A 40 36.96 15.83 -15.86
CA GLY A 40 38.41 15.81 -15.67
C GLY A 40 39.01 17.22 -15.67
N GLU A 41 40.19 17.39 -15.08
CA GLU A 41 40.95 18.65 -15.12
C GLU A 41 41.25 19.15 -16.54
N ASN A 42 41.15 18.27 -17.55
CA ASN A 42 41.27 18.65 -18.96
C ASN A 42 39.96 19.16 -19.59
N GLY A 43 38.93 19.48 -18.79
CA GLY A 43 37.67 20.03 -19.24
C GLY A 43 36.77 19.04 -20.01
N LYS A 44 37.05 17.72 -19.94
CA LYS A 44 36.25 16.68 -20.60
C LYS A 44 35.49 15.81 -19.60
N THR A 45 34.26 15.48 -19.94
CA THR A 45 33.41 14.57 -19.17
C THR A 45 33.81 13.11 -19.39
N TYR A 46 33.99 12.37 -18.30
CA TYR A 46 34.20 10.92 -18.29
C TYR A 46 33.01 10.24 -17.63
N ALA A 47 32.65 9.05 -18.10
CA ALA A 47 31.47 8.34 -17.58
C ALA A 47 31.58 8.00 -16.09
N ASN A 48 32.80 7.83 -15.56
CA ASN A 48 33.08 7.66 -14.14
C ASN A 48 34.57 7.94 -13.82
N GLU A 49 34.89 7.96 -12.53
CA GLU A 49 36.24 8.13 -11.98
C GLU A 49 37.25 7.10 -12.51
N CYS A 50 36.82 5.84 -12.68
CA CYS A 50 37.69 4.78 -13.21
C CYS A 50 38.13 5.10 -14.65
N LYS A 51 37.24 5.63 -15.50
CA LYS A 51 37.56 5.99 -16.89
C LYS A 51 38.43 7.24 -17.00
N ALA A 52 38.26 8.21 -16.12
CA ALA A 52 39.17 9.36 -16.01
C ALA A 52 40.57 8.91 -15.54
N SER A 53 40.61 8.09 -14.49
CA SER A 53 41.86 7.57 -13.90
C SER A 53 42.63 6.65 -14.84
N LYS A 54 41.95 5.80 -15.65
CA LYS A 54 42.59 4.99 -16.69
C LYS A 54 43.30 5.83 -17.76
N LYS A 55 42.84 7.07 -17.97
CA LYS A 55 43.46 8.03 -18.88
C LYS A 55 44.48 8.94 -18.17
N GLY A 56 44.74 8.73 -16.88
CA GLY A 56 45.67 9.53 -16.08
C GLY A 56 45.15 10.93 -15.77
N ILE A 57 43.83 11.13 -15.79
CA ILE A 57 43.22 12.46 -15.67
C ILE A 57 42.60 12.58 -14.29
N ALA A 58 43.07 13.55 -13.52
CA ALA A 58 42.50 13.88 -12.23
C ALA A 58 41.09 14.48 -12.39
N ILE A 59 40.23 14.23 -11.39
CA ILE A 59 38.85 14.70 -11.40
C ILE A 59 38.81 16.15 -10.91
N ALA A 60 38.25 17.03 -11.74
CA ALA A 60 37.93 18.41 -11.40
C ALA A 60 36.63 18.53 -10.59
N CYS A 61 35.56 17.84 -10.99
CA CYS A 61 34.31 17.79 -10.24
C CYS A 61 33.47 16.54 -10.55
N ASN A 62 32.56 16.16 -9.64
CA ASN A 62 31.67 15.00 -9.78
C ASN A 62 30.37 15.35 -10.57
N GLN A 63 30.54 16.01 -11.71
CA GLN A 63 29.49 16.43 -12.65
C GLN A 63 30.04 16.36 -14.09
N THR A 64 29.22 16.60 -15.11
CA THR A 64 29.70 16.79 -16.49
C THR A 64 30.39 18.15 -16.66
N CYS A 65 31.39 18.26 -17.53
CA CYS A 65 32.01 19.55 -17.85
C CYS A 65 31.09 20.45 -18.71
N PRO A 66 31.20 21.79 -18.60
CA PRO A 66 32.06 22.52 -17.65
C PRO A 66 31.52 22.38 -16.22
N CYS A 67 32.42 22.30 -15.23
CA CYS A 67 32.03 22.39 -13.83
C CYS A 67 31.41 23.78 -13.64
N GLY A 68 30.08 23.85 -13.59
CA GLY A 68 29.38 25.11 -13.37
C GLY A 68 29.86 25.78 -12.09
N ASP A 69 29.75 27.11 -12.05
CA ASP A 69 30.18 27.93 -10.92
C ASP A 69 29.68 27.33 -9.60
N CYS A 70 30.61 27.13 -8.67
CA CYS A 70 30.38 26.39 -7.44
C CYS A 70 29.34 27.11 -6.57
N VAL A 71 28.08 26.68 -6.62
CA VAL A 71 27.01 27.24 -5.78
C VAL A 71 27.02 26.55 -4.42
N CYS A 72 27.61 27.21 -3.42
CA CYS A 72 27.51 26.77 -2.04
C CYS A 72 26.40 27.52 -1.29
N PRO A 73 25.66 26.84 -0.40
CA PRO A 73 24.77 27.52 0.54
C PRO A 73 25.57 28.54 1.37
N ALA A 74 25.01 29.72 1.59
CA ALA A 74 25.58 30.75 2.48
C ALA A 74 25.41 30.39 3.98
N LEU A 75 25.61 29.13 4.32
CA LEU A 75 25.47 28.58 5.67
C LEU A 75 26.84 28.52 6.35
N TYR A 76 27.03 29.24 7.47
CA TYR A 76 28.29 29.27 8.20
C TYR A 76 28.39 28.10 9.21
N ASN A 77 29.13 27.06 8.84
CA ASN A 77 29.51 25.87 9.62
C ASN A 77 31.01 25.58 9.42
N PRO A 78 31.91 26.32 10.10
CA PRO A 78 33.28 26.43 9.66
C PRO A 78 34.08 25.12 9.76
N VAL A 79 34.87 24.83 8.74
CA VAL A 79 35.78 23.68 8.69
C VAL A 79 37.21 24.11 8.42
N CYS A 80 38.17 23.43 9.05
CA CYS A 80 39.59 23.67 8.84
C CYS A 80 40.08 22.76 7.71
N GLY A 81 40.60 23.35 6.63
CA GLY A 81 41.25 22.65 5.53
C GLY A 81 42.62 22.07 5.90
N LYS A 82 43.14 21.16 5.07
CA LYS A 82 44.50 20.63 5.23
C LYS A 82 45.58 21.66 4.93
N ASP A 83 45.26 22.64 4.10
CA ASP A 83 46.05 23.83 3.79
C ASP A 83 46.16 24.80 4.98
N GLY A 84 45.34 24.64 6.01
CA GLY A 84 45.36 25.48 7.21
C GLY A 84 44.40 26.66 7.17
N ASN A 85 43.55 26.76 6.14
CA ASN A 85 42.53 27.80 6.02
C ASN A 85 41.18 27.34 6.60
N THR A 86 40.43 28.28 7.17
CA THR A 86 39.04 28.07 7.59
C THR A 86 38.12 28.34 6.42
N TYR A 87 37.18 27.45 6.17
CA TYR A 87 36.15 27.56 5.14
C TYR A 87 34.78 27.68 5.78
N ASP A 88 33.91 28.54 5.23
CA ASP A 88 32.57 28.79 5.76
C ASP A 88 31.75 27.52 5.96
N ASN A 89 31.91 26.52 5.09
CA ASN A 89 31.30 25.21 5.23
C ASN A 89 32.07 24.15 4.45
N ASP A 90 31.59 22.90 4.52
CA ASP A 90 32.19 21.78 3.81
C ASP A 90 32.10 21.92 2.28
N CYS A 91 31.07 22.60 1.77
CA CYS A 91 30.92 22.90 0.35
C CYS A 91 32.01 23.87 -0.11
N SER A 92 32.24 24.98 0.60
CA SER A 92 33.27 25.95 0.21
C SER A 92 34.68 25.37 0.31
N ALA A 93 34.94 24.49 1.29
CA ALA A 93 36.19 23.74 1.36
C ALA A 93 36.38 22.81 0.14
N LYS A 94 35.34 22.07 -0.26
CA LYS A 94 35.39 21.16 -1.43
C LYS A 94 35.50 21.94 -2.75
N CYS A 95 34.80 23.07 -2.86
CA CYS A 95 34.88 23.96 -4.03
C CYS A 95 36.30 24.53 -4.19
N ALA A 96 36.99 24.82 -3.10
CA ALA A 96 38.40 25.21 -3.12
C ALA A 96 39.38 24.02 -3.26
N GLY A 97 38.88 22.81 -3.54
CA GLY A 97 39.68 21.59 -3.69
C GLY A 97 40.31 21.08 -2.38
N GLN A 98 39.89 21.58 -1.22
CA GLN A 98 40.51 21.26 0.07
C GLN A 98 39.85 20.09 0.79
N LYS A 99 40.70 19.22 1.36
CA LYS A 99 40.28 18.15 2.26
C LYS A 99 40.15 18.68 3.69
N ILE A 100 39.05 18.34 4.37
CA ILE A 100 38.78 18.78 5.75
C ILE A 100 39.71 18.07 6.74
N LYS A 101 40.42 18.86 7.56
CA LYS A 101 41.33 18.44 8.64
C LYS A 101 40.61 18.32 9.99
N CYS A 102 39.71 19.25 10.32
CA CYS A 102 38.81 19.15 11.47
C CYS A 102 37.55 20.02 11.27
N THR A 103 36.49 19.72 12.03
CA THR A 103 35.16 20.33 11.89
C THR A 103 34.98 21.60 12.73
N ASN A 104 36.00 22.45 12.79
CA ASN A 104 35.97 23.77 13.41
C ASN A 104 37.01 24.64 12.67
N GLU A 105 37.05 25.93 12.98
CA GLU A 105 38.06 26.87 12.49
C GLU A 105 39.50 26.40 12.77
N CYS A 106 40.42 26.71 11.88
CA CYS A 106 41.84 26.49 12.11
C CYS A 106 42.36 27.45 13.20
N PRO A 107 43.30 27.03 14.06
CA PRO A 107 43.96 25.72 14.11
C PRO A 107 43.21 24.64 14.92
N CYS A 108 43.25 23.39 14.44
CA CYS A 108 42.63 22.24 15.10
C CYS A 108 43.18 21.98 16.52
N LYS A 109 42.31 22.01 17.53
CA LYS A 109 42.66 21.65 18.93
C LYS A 109 43.03 20.15 19.03
N LYS A 110 44.26 19.82 19.45
CA LYS A 110 44.73 18.43 19.68
C LYS A 110 44.02 17.81 20.90
N LYS A 111 43.46 16.60 20.79
CA LYS A 111 42.95 15.81 21.93
C LYS A 111 43.90 14.63 22.24
N ASN A 112 44.53 14.62 23.42
CA ASN A 112 45.35 13.50 23.91
C ASN A 112 44.46 12.31 24.32
N ARG A 113 44.75 11.10 23.80
CA ARG A 113 43.89 9.91 23.97
C ARG A 113 44.07 9.17 25.30
N CYS A 114 45.12 9.41 26.07
CA CYS A 114 45.41 8.65 27.30
C CYS A 114 44.69 9.16 28.56
N ASP A 115 44.18 10.39 28.58
CA ASP A 115 43.51 10.98 29.75
C ASP A 115 42.23 10.22 30.13
N ARG A 116 41.59 9.58 29.14
CA ARG A 116 40.41 8.73 29.37
C ARG A 116 40.74 7.44 30.14
N CYS A 117 41.99 6.99 30.14
CA CYS A 117 42.38 5.80 30.88
C CYS A 117 42.53 6.05 32.39
N ALA A 118 42.72 7.30 32.82
CA ALA A 118 42.75 7.68 34.24
C ALA A 118 41.38 7.53 34.93
N ARG A 119 40.29 7.71 34.17
CA ARG A 119 38.89 7.57 34.65
C ARG A 119 38.40 6.10 34.73
N LYS A 120 39.24 5.12 34.38
CA LYS A 120 38.87 3.68 34.39
C LYS A 120 39.24 3.02 35.72
N LYS A 121 38.53 1.93 36.03
CA LYS A 121 38.71 1.15 37.26
C LYS A 121 40.19 0.78 37.48
N GLN A 122 40.76 1.26 38.58
CA GLN A 122 42.16 1.04 38.95
C GLN A 122 42.35 -0.39 39.42
N LYS A 123 43.07 -1.17 38.62
CA LYS A 123 43.40 -2.58 38.87
C LYS A 123 44.81 -2.79 38.36
N ALA A 124 45.76 -2.74 39.28
CA ALA A 124 47.18 -2.78 38.97
C ALA A 124 47.55 -4.00 38.11
N VAL A 125 48.41 -3.77 37.12
CA VAL A 125 49.01 -4.80 36.28
C VAL A 125 50.50 -4.53 36.14
N CYS A 126 51.30 -5.58 36.09
CA CYS A 126 52.73 -5.49 35.83
C CYS A 126 52.97 -5.58 34.32
N GLY A 127 53.67 -4.59 33.75
CA GLY A 127 54.14 -4.60 32.38
C GLY A 127 55.41 -5.44 32.23
N LYS A 128 55.70 -5.92 31.02
CA LYS A 128 56.95 -6.62 30.70
C LYS A 128 58.21 -5.77 30.86
N ASP A 129 58.04 -4.45 30.98
CA ASP A 129 59.08 -3.48 31.30
C ASP A 129 59.37 -3.39 32.81
N GLY A 130 58.77 -4.27 33.63
CA GLY A 130 58.93 -4.29 35.08
C GLY A 130 58.18 -3.16 35.79
N LYS A 131 57.36 -2.37 35.08
CA LYS A 131 56.62 -1.25 35.67
C LYS A 131 55.18 -1.62 36.00
N THR A 132 54.71 -1.13 37.15
CA THR A 132 53.31 -1.30 37.56
C THR A 132 52.45 -0.20 36.95
N TYR A 133 51.44 -0.59 36.19
CA TYR A 133 50.44 0.30 35.63
C TYR A 133 49.17 0.30 36.47
N ALA A 134 48.61 1.49 36.73
CA ALA A 134 47.39 1.67 37.53
C ALA A 134 46.20 0.83 37.01
N ASN A 135 46.12 0.66 35.69
CA ASN A 135 45.21 -0.29 35.07
C ASN A 135 45.69 -0.77 33.69
N LYS A 136 45.01 -1.79 33.15
CA LYS A 136 45.28 -2.36 31.82
C LYS A 136 45.16 -1.35 30.66
N CYS A 137 44.36 -0.29 30.80
CA CYS A 137 44.27 0.77 29.78
C CYS A 137 45.56 1.59 29.77
N MET A 138 46.09 1.94 30.95
CA MET A 138 47.34 2.67 31.10
C MET A 138 48.53 1.90 30.51
N ALA A 139 48.66 0.60 30.84
CA ALA A 139 49.70 -0.25 30.25
C ALA A 139 49.64 -0.28 28.70
N LYS A 140 48.43 -0.41 28.15
CA LYS A 140 48.22 -0.40 26.69
C LYS A 140 48.46 0.96 26.06
N CYS A 141 48.13 2.07 26.73
CA CYS A 141 48.37 3.43 26.22
C CYS A 141 49.87 3.71 26.12
N SER A 142 50.64 3.21 27.08
CA SER A 142 52.10 3.27 27.10
C SER A 142 52.78 2.20 26.23
N GLY A 143 52.02 1.43 25.43
CA GLY A 143 52.57 0.41 24.53
C GLY A 143 53.09 -0.85 25.21
N GLN A 144 52.89 -1.03 26.53
CA GLN A 144 53.48 -2.13 27.28
C GLN A 144 52.58 -3.37 27.35
N PRO A 145 53.10 -4.56 26.98
CA PRO A 145 52.41 -5.83 27.20
C PRO A 145 52.32 -6.16 28.70
N ILE A 146 51.22 -6.78 29.13
CA ILE A 146 51.02 -7.19 30.53
C ILE A 146 51.68 -8.55 30.79
N GLU A 147 52.54 -8.61 31.79
CA GLU A 147 53.25 -9.80 32.24
C GLU A 147 52.44 -10.57 33.30
N CYS A 148 52.06 -9.92 34.40
CA CYS A 148 51.20 -10.50 35.43
C CYS A 148 50.13 -9.52 35.93
N LYS A 149 49.15 -10.06 36.67
CA LYS A 149 48.13 -9.26 37.34
C LYS A 149 48.66 -8.89 38.73
N GLY A 150 48.47 -7.64 39.15
CA GLY A 150 49.06 -7.13 40.40
C GLY A 150 50.23 -6.19 40.11
N GLN A 151 51.00 -5.92 41.16
CA GLN A 151 52.18 -5.05 41.09
C GLN A 151 53.41 -5.87 40.69
N CYS A 152 54.41 -5.22 40.08
CA CYS A 152 55.73 -5.81 39.90
C CYS A 152 56.51 -5.76 41.22
N PRO A 153 57.45 -6.70 41.47
CA PRO A 153 57.82 -7.82 40.62
C PRO A 153 56.77 -8.95 40.64
N CYS A 154 56.63 -9.66 39.53
CA CYS A 154 55.69 -10.78 39.44
C CYS A 154 56.10 -11.92 40.41
N PRO A 155 55.16 -12.53 41.15
CA PRO A 155 55.48 -13.60 42.08
C PRO A 155 56.03 -14.85 41.35
N VAL A 156 57.10 -15.42 41.88
CA VAL A 156 57.69 -16.68 41.43
C VAL A 156 56.87 -17.85 42.02
N CYS A 157 56.41 -18.77 41.16
CA CYS A 157 55.48 -19.84 41.56
C CYS A 157 56.15 -21.22 41.60
N ASP A 158 56.09 -21.89 42.75
CA ASP A 158 56.38 -23.32 42.89
C ASP A 158 55.13 -24.15 42.53
N CYS A 159 55.18 -24.85 41.39
CA CYS A 159 54.04 -25.61 40.86
C CYS A 159 53.84 -26.99 41.48
N THR A 160 54.68 -27.39 42.44
CA THR A 160 54.53 -28.64 43.19
C THR A 160 53.54 -28.49 44.35
N LYS A 161 53.26 -27.26 44.80
CA LYS A 161 52.33 -26.93 45.88
C LYS A 161 51.23 -25.99 45.37
N SER A 162 49.97 -26.19 45.78
CA SER A 162 48.91 -25.22 45.43
C SER A 162 48.89 -24.10 46.47
N SER A 163 49.28 -22.88 46.10
CA SER A 163 49.14 -21.72 46.98
C SER A 163 47.81 -21.02 46.68
N THR A 164 46.85 -21.16 47.62
CA THR A 164 45.57 -20.46 47.51
C THR A 164 45.54 -19.36 48.56
N LEU A 165 45.58 -18.10 48.11
CA LEU A 165 45.45 -16.94 48.99
C LEU A 165 43.97 -16.58 49.10
N CYS A 166 43.48 -16.51 50.32
CA CYS A 166 42.09 -16.16 50.63
C CYS A 166 42.11 -14.91 51.49
N GLN A 167 41.53 -13.81 51.01
CA GLN A 167 41.25 -12.67 51.87
C GLN A 167 39.85 -12.82 52.46
N ALA A 168 39.76 -12.74 53.78
CA ALA A 168 38.51 -12.48 54.47
C ALA A 168 38.13 -11.02 54.18
N GLY A 169 36.96 -10.81 53.59
CA GLY A 169 36.41 -9.48 53.45
C GLY A 169 35.79 -9.05 54.78
N ASP A 170 35.86 -7.76 55.07
CA ASP A 170 35.40 -7.16 56.31
C ASP A 170 33.90 -7.40 56.53
N GLY A 171 33.60 -8.37 57.40
CA GLY A 171 32.47 -8.32 58.34
C GLY A 171 31.03 -8.36 57.84
N THR A 172 30.72 -8.54 56.55
CA THR A 172 29.31 -8.71 56.12
C THR A 172 29.13 -9.90 55.18
N TYR A 173 28.10 -10.68 55.46
CA TYR A 173 27.91 -12.08 55.08
C TYR A 173 28.35 -12.53 53.66
N SER A 174 29.08 -13.66 53.67
CA SER A 174 29.19 -14.69 52.62
C SER A 174 29.88 -14.32 51.29
N ARG A 175 31.22 -14.33 51.31
CA ARG A 175 32.08 -15.07 50.34
C ARG A 175 33.56 -14.75 50.59
N VAL A 176 34.28 -15.68 51.22
CA VAL A 176 35.75 -15.68 51.18
C VAL A 176 36.18 -15.85 49.72
N LYS A 177 36.82 -14.84 49.14
CA LYS A 177 37.31 -14.90 47.76
C LYS A 177 38.74 -15.40 47.77
N CYS A 178 38.87 -16.70 47.58
CA CYS A 178 40.14 -17.36 47.36
C CYS A 178 40.57 -17.21 45.89
N PHE A 179 41.80 -16.77 45.66
CA PHE A 179 42.42 -16.78 44.34
C PHE A 179 43.80 -17.40 44.42
N ASP A 180 44.10 -18.26 43.46
CA ASP A 180 45.41 -18.87 43.30
C ASP A 180 46.19 -18.06 42.25
N PRO A 181 47.23 -17.30 42.66
CA PRO A 181 48.03 -16.50 41.75
C PRO A 181 48.84 -17.35 40.75
N CYS A 182 49.14 -18.60 41.10
CA CYS A 182 49.96 -19.54 40.33
C CYS A 182 49.15 -20.40 39.35
N ARG A 183 47.81 -20.37 39.44
CA ARG A 183 46.89 -21.16 38.60
C ARG A 183 47.12 -21.09 37.10
N LYS A 184 47.61 -19.95 36.58
CA LYS A 184 47.90 -19.80 35.14
C LYS A 184 49.24 -20.42 34.74
N GLN A 185 50.27 -20.25 35.55
CA GLN A 185 51.61 -20.80 35.28
C GLN A 185 51.61 -22.33 35.45
N CYS A 186 50.96 -22.89 36.48
CA CYS A 186 50.98 -24.32 36.78
C CYS A 186 49.89 -25.15 36.06
N LYS A 187 49.07 -24.50 35.22
CA LYS A 187 47.85 -25.06 34.61
C LYS A 187 48.08 -26.32 33.78
N LYS A 188 49.25 -26.45 33.13
CA LYS A 188 49.60 -27.61 32.29
C LYS A 188 49.88 -28.86 33.13
N ILE A 189 50.54 -28.69 34.29
CA ILE A 189 50.94 -29.78 35.20
C ILE A 189 49.69 -30.36 35.89
N TRP A 190 48.84 -29.53 36.47
CA TRP A 190 47.63 -29.98 37.18
C TRP A 190 46.52 -30.54 36.26
N LYS A 191 46.57 -30.25 34.95
CA LYS A 191 45.67 -30.88 33.97
C LYS A 191 46.02 -32.34 33.67
N LYS A 192 47.29 -32.73 33.75
CA LYS A 192 47.73 -34.12 33.56
C LYS A 192 47.32 -34.99 34.74
N ALA A 193 47.41 -34.48 35.98
CA ALA A 193 46.98 -35.18 37.20
C ALA A 193 45.47 -35.50 37.26
N LYS A 194 44.61 -34.73 36.56
CA LYS A 194 43.15 -34.96 36.52
C LYS A 194 42.69 -36.03 35.52
N LYS A 195 43.58 -36.53 34.64
CA LYS A 195 43.20 -37.46 33.56
C LYS A 195 43.15 -38.94 33.99
N SER A 196 43.70 -39.28 35.16
CA SER A 196 43.79 -40.67 35.68
C SER A 196 42.61 -41.11 36.57
N ARG A 197 41.60 -40.27 36.82
CA ARG A 197 40.42 -40.61 37.64
C ARG A 197 39.10 -40.28 36.93
N LYS A 198 38.64 -41.14 36.01
CA LYS A 198 37.20 -41.47 35.84
C LYS A 198 36.95 -42.56 34.79
N GLN A 199 36.56 -43.73 35.27
CA GLN A 199 35.92 -44.81 34.49
C GLN A 199 34.41 -44.56 34.28
N LYS A 200 33.94 -45.15 33.17
CA LYS A 200 32.58 -45.49 32.70
C LYS A 200 31.36 -45.12 33.59
N ARG A 201 30.50 -44.23 33.07
CA ARG A 201 29.03 -44.32 33.22
C ARG A 201 28.37 -44.15 31.84
N LYS A 202 27.59 -45.16 31.44
CA LYS A 202 26.74 -45.17 30.24
C LYS A 202 25.85 -43.92 30.22
N ARG A 203 25.71 -43.28 29.06
CA ARG A 203 24.85 -42.11 28.86
C ARG A 203 23.51 -42.53 28.24
N PRO A 204 22.36 -42.20 28.86
CA PRO A 204 21.09 -42.17 28.17
C PRO A 204 21.01 -40.90 27.29
N SER A 205 20.19 -41.00 26.25
CA SER A 205 19.74 -40.02 25.23
C SER A 205 20.36 -38.61 25.22
N LYS A 206 20.73 -38.15 24.01
CA LYS A 206 21.33 -36.84 23.71
C LYS A 206 20.58 -35.68 24.38
N ARG A 207 21.02 -35.31 25.58
CA ARG A 207 20.64 -34.06 26.23
C ARG A 207 21.24 -32.91 25.43
N CYS A 208 20.41 -32.07 24.81
CA CYS A 208 20.88 -30.89 24.10
C CYS A 208 21.62 -29.95 25.04
N ARG A 209 22.82 -29.54 24.65
CA ARG A 209 23.61 -28.54 25.39
C ARG A 209 23.46 -27.19 24.73
N CYS A 210 22.36 -26.51 25.00
CA CYS A 210 22.16 -25.12 24.59
C CYS A 210 22.79 -24.17 25.60
N LYS A 211 23.47 -23.13 25.10
CA LYS A 211 23.94 -22.02 25.94
C LYS A 211 22.70 -21.31 26.53
N LYS A 212 22.76 -20.81 27.78
CA LYS A 212 21.69 -19.99 28.39
C LYS A 212 21.73 -18.54 27.87
N ASN A 213 21.92 -18.33 26.56
CA ASN A 213 21.74 -17.02 25.95
C ASN A 213 20.25 -16.84 25.62
N ARG A 214 19.61 -15.82 26.20
CA ARG A 214 18.24 -15.42 25.83
C ARG A 214 18.29 -14.60 24.55
N ASN A 215 18.09 -15.27 23.42
CA ASN A 215 17.89 -14.67 22.10
C ASN A 215 16.65 -15.36 21.50
N PRO A 216 15.45 -14.96 21.94
CA PRO A 216 14.24 -15.73 21.69
C PRO A 216 13.96 -15.90 20.20
N VAL A 217 13.34 -17.03 19.86
CA VAL A 217 12.86 -17.34 18.51
C VAL A 217 11.45 -17.89 18.59
N CYS A 218 10.63 -17.59 17.59
CA CYS A 218 9.31 -18.17 17.46
C CYS A 218 9.38 -19.48 16.68
N GLY A 219 8.84 -20.55 17.23
CA GLY A 219 8.69 -21.82 16.51
C GLY A 219 7.49 -21.80 15.56
N THR A 220 7.52 -22.65 14.53
CA THR A 220 6.35 -22.90 13.66
C THR A 220 5.17 -23.53 14.40
N ASP A 221 5.37 -23.95 15.65
CA ASP A 221 4.36 -24.43 16.58
C ASP A 221 3.73 -23.31 17.43
N GLY A 222 4.03 -22.04 17.13
CA GLY A 222 3.51 -20.87 17.85
C GLY A 222 4.12 -20.67 19.24
N LYS A 223 5.18 -21.41 19.62
CA LYS A 223 5.81 -21.31 20.95
C LYS A 223 7.13 -20.55 20.92
N THR A 224 7.34 -19.68 21.90
CA THR A 224 8.60 -18.96 22.10
C THR A 224 9.66 -19.86 22.71
N TYR A 225 10.80 -19.99 22.03
CA TYR A 225 11.97 -20.71 22.53
C TYR A 225 13.06 -19.74 22.95
N GLY A 226 13.67 -19.95 24.13
CA GLY A 226 14.67 -19.04 24.69
C GLY A 226 15.91 -18.80 23.81
N ASN A 227 16.18 -19.72 22.87
CA ASN A 227 17.03 -19.48 21.71
C ASN A 227 16.83 -20.52 20.60
N SER A 228 17.42 -20.25 19.43
CA SER A 228 17.40 -21.14 18.27
C SER A 228 17.92 -22.55 18.55
N CYS A 229 18.88 -22.72 19.47
CA CYS A 229 19.34 -24.05 19.87
C CYS A 229 18.25 -24.81 20.64
N MET A 230 17.48 -24.15 21.50
CA MET A 230 16.38 -24.77 22.25
C MET A 230 15.23 -25.18 21.32
N ALA A 231 14.88 -24.36 20.32
CA ALA A 231 13.89 -24.71 19.29
C ALA A 231 14.32 -25.96 18.50
N ARG A 232 15.56 -25.96 17.98
CA ARG A 232 16.12 -27.10 17.23
C ARG A 232 16.29 -28.35 18.09
N CYS A 233 16.62 -28.19 19.37
CA CYS A 233 16.70 -29.29 20.33
C CYS A 233 15.36 -30.03 20.46
N LYS A 234 14.26 -29.27 20.46
CA LYS A 234 12.89 -29.80 20.47
C LYS A 234 12.36 -30.14 19.07
N ARG A 235 13.22 -30.10 18.04
CA ARG A 235 12.91 -30.36 16.63
C ARG A 235 11.83 -29.45 16.03
N VAL A 236 11.72 -28.23 16.51
CA VAL A 236 10.79 -27.22 15.99
C VAL A 236 11.52 -26.30 15.02
N LYS A 237 10.94 -26.08 13.83
CA LYS A 237 11.44 -25.12 12.84
C LYS A 237 11.18 -23.70 13.36
N ILE A 238 12.10 -22.78 13.07
CA ILE A 238 11.98 -21.39 13.53
C ILE A 238 11.18 -20.61 12.49
N ALA A 239 10.05 -20.04 12.89
CA ALA A 239 9.18 -19.20 12.07
C ALA A 239 9.71 -17.76 11.98
N SER A 240 10.15 -17.18 13.10
CA SER A 240 10.68 -15.80 13.13
C SER A 240 11.71 -15.60 14.25
N ARG A 241 12.49 -14.52 14.16
CA ARG A 241 13.42 -14.09 15.23
C ARG A 241 12.64 -13.21 16.21
N GLY A 242 12.83 -13.42 17.51
CA GLY A 242 12.05 -12.77 18.57
C GLY A 242 11.16 -13.76 19.31
N GLU A 243 10.48 -13.30 20.35
CA GLU A 243 9.41 -14.11 20.95
C GLU A 243 8.29 -14.30 19.92
N CYS A 244 7.59 -15.43 19.95
CA CYS A 244 6.37 -15.51 19.17
C CYS A 244 5.49 -14.33 19.53
N PRO A 245 4.86 -13.67 18.53
CA PRO A 245 3.87 -12.66 18.83
C PRO A 245 2.84 -13.34 19.74
N THR A 246 2.74 -12.86 20.99
CA THR A 246 1.56 -13.12 21.79
C THR A 246 0.40 -12.66 20.94
N LEU A 247 -0.55 -13.55 20.70
CA LEU A 247 -1.63 -13.32 19.74
C LEU A 247 -2.16 -11.89 19.83
N CYS A 248 -2.26 -11.29 18.64
CA CYS A 248 -2.60 -9.92 18.24
C CYS A 248 -1.59 -8.81 18.55
N ALA A 249 -1.08 -8.23 17.48
CA ALA A 249 -0.50 -6.90 17.50
C ALA A 249 -1.63 -5.90 17.17
N CYS A 250 -2.08 -5.17 18.18
CA CYS A 250 -3.01 -4.06 17.99
C CYS A 250 -2.26 -2.73 18.04
N PRO A 251 -2.67 -1.74 17.24
CA PRO A 251 -2.12 -0.39 17.36
C PRO A 251 -2.30 0.13 18.79
N MET A 252 -1.34 0.91 19.29
CA MET A 252 -1.37 1.54 20.62
C MET A 252 -2.21 2.82 20.63
N ASN A 253 -3.25 2.88 19.80
CA ASN A 253 -4.18 4.00 19.76
C ASN A 253 -5.26 3.79 20.83
N PHE A 254 -5.50 4.81 21.65
CA PHE A 254 -6.45 4.75 22.74
C PHE A 254 -7.80 5.30 22.30
N PHE A 255 -8.65 4.41 21.80
CA PHE A 255 -10.06 4.64 21.43
C PHE A 255 -10.91 3.59 22.15
N PRO A 256 -11.22 3.81 23.44
CA PRO A 256 -11.70 2.73 24.30
C PRO A 256 -13.05 2.18 23.82
N VAL A 257 -13.22 0.86 23.91
CA VAL A 257 -14.47 0.15 23.58
C VAL A 257 -14.85 -0.81 24.70
N CYS A 258 -16.15 -1.07 24.88
CA CYS A 258 -16.65 -2.03 25.86
C CYS A 258 -16.88 -3.40 25.18
N GLY A 259 -16.23 -4.45 25.66
CA GLY A 259 -16.38 -5.81 25.11
C GLY A 259 -17.56 -6.57 25.71
N SER A 260 -17.98 -7.66 25.05
CA SER A 260 -19.06 -8.58 25.47
C SER A 260 -18.92 -9.14 26.89
N ASN A 261 -17.72 -9.13 27.45
CA ASN A 261 -17.40 -9.54 28.81
C ASN A 261 -17.46 -8.38 29.84
N ASN A 262 -18.01 -7.23 29.47
CA ASN A 262 -18.12 -6.02 30.28
C ASN A 262 -16.75 -5.46 30.74
N LYS A 263 -15.70 -5.68 29.94
CA LYS A 263 -14.35 -5.15 30.12
C LYS A 263 -14.05 -4.08 29.06
N THR A 264 -13.46 -2.97 29.49
CA THR A 264 -12.97 -1.91 28.59
C THR A 264 -11.67 -2.35 27.92
N TYR A 265 -11.60 -2.15 26.61
CA TYR A 265 -10.46 -2.42 25.75
C TYR A 265 -9.91 -1.11 25.21
N ASP A 266 -8.60 -0.99 25.03
CA ASP A 266 -7.95 0.25 24.57
C ASP A 266 -8.40 0.67 23.16
N ASN A 267 -8.79 -0.32 22.34
CA ASN A 267 -9.40 -0.16 21.02
C ASN A 267 -10.10 -1.44 20.56
N GLU A 268 -10.89 -1.33 19.49
CA GLU A 268 -11.61 -2.45 18.86
C GLU A 268 -10.70 -3.64 18.52
N CYS A 269 -9.47 -3.41 18.06
CA CYS A 269 -8.52 -4.48 17.81
C CYS A 269 -8.21 -5.26 19.09
N SER A 270 -7.99 -4.57 20.21
CA SER A 270 -7.71 -5.23 21.50
C SER A 270 -8.91 -6.02 22.05
N ALA A 271 -10.16 -5.58 21.77
CA ALA A 271 -11.37 -6.34 22.08
C ALA A 271 -11.49 -7.61 21.22
N LYS A 272 -11.38 -7.47 19.90
CA LYS A 272 -11.38 -8.59 18.94
C LYS A 272 -10.24 -9.57 19.21
N CYS A 273 -9.12 -9.08 19.72
CA CYS A 273 -7.98 -9.91 20.06
C CYS A 273 -8.27 -10.91 21.18
N GLU A 274 -9.00 -10.46 22.20
CA GLU A 274 -9.49 -11.33 23.27
C GLU A 274 -10.79 -12.05 22.88
N GLN A 275 -11.11 -12.09 21.57
CA GLN A 275 -12.32 -12.69 21.00
C GLN A 275 -13.61 -12.12 21.61
N GLN A 276 -13.59 -10.85 22.00
CA GLN A 276 -14.76 -10.14 22.50
C GLN A 276 -15.41 -9.34 21.38
N THR A 277 -16.74 -9.37 21.30
CA THR A 277 -17.51 -8.48 20.44
C THR A 277 -17.61 -7.12 21.11
N VAL A 278 -17.53 -6.03 20.33
CA VAL A 278 -17.71 -4.68 20.87
C VAL A 278 -19.20 -4.42 21.09
N LEU A 279 -19.56 -4.09 22.33
CA LEU A 279 -20.92 -3.72 22.74
C LEU A 279 -21.19 -2.23 22.53
N CYS A 280 -20.22 -1.36 22.84
CA CYS A 280 -20.33 0.09 22.67
C CYS A 280 -18.94 0.75 22.57
N ASP A 281 -18.88 1.92 21.92
CA ASP A 281 -17.72 2.80 21.99
C ASP A 281 -17.69 3.51 23.36
N GLY A 282 -16.55 3.45 24.05
CA GLY A 282 -16.37 3.96 25.41
C GLY A 282 -15.98 2.89 26.44
N GLN A 283 -15.93 3.27 27.71
CA GLN A 283 -15.54 2.39 28.81
C GLN A 283 -16.77 1.64 29.38
N CYS A 284 -16.57 0.40 29.84
CA CYS A 284 -17.60 -0.34 30.56
C CYS A 284 -17.82 0.21 31.99
N PRO A 285 -19.01 0.00 32.58
CA PRO A 285 -20.22 -0.52 31.94
C PRO A 285 -20.71 0.47 30.87
N CYS A 286 -21.21 -0.04 29.73
CA CYS A 286 -21.86 0.82 28.73
C CYS A 286 -22.92 1.63 29.46
N GLN A 287 -22.70 2.93 29.63
CA GLN A 287 -23.67 3.79 30.29
C GLN A 287 -24.89 3.89 29.38
N ASP A 288 -25.93 3.18 29.82
CA ASP A 288 -27.27 3.13 29.29
C ASP A 288 -27.35 2.77 27.80
N LEU A 289 -27.89 1.58 27.54
CA LEU A 289 -28.70 1.34 26.35
C LEU A 289 -29.58 2.59 26.17
N LYS A 290 -29.21 3.50 25.26
CA LYS A 290 -30.22 4.39 24.73
C LYS A 290 -31.20 3.44 24.04
N PRO A 291 -32.44 3.29 24.53
CA PRO A 291 -33.46 2.67 23.71
C PRO A 291 -33.39 3.37 22.36
N CYS A 292 -33.44 2.60 21.27
CA CYS A 292 -33.43 3.20 19.95
C CYS A 292 -34.47 4.31 19.96
N PRO A 293 -34.08 5.53 19.54
CA PRO A 293 -35.01 6.64 19.60
C PRO A 293 -36.27 6.21 18.85
N ARG A 294 -37.47 6.51 19.40
CA ARG A 294 -38.75 6.22 18.74
C ARG A 294 -38.99 7.18 17.57
N ILE A 295 -37.96 7.34 16.75
CA ILE A 295 -37.96 8.10 15.52
C ILE A 295 -38.20 7.07 14.43
N PHE A 296 -39.29 7.28 13.69
CA PHE A 296 -39.70 6.45 12.58
C PHE A 296 -39.02 6.98 11.31
N LEU A 297 -37.80 6.52 11.07
CA LEU A 297 -36.97 6.79 9.90
C LEU A 297 -36.57 5.45 9.30
N GLU A 298 -37.50 4.85 8.55
CA GLU A 298 -37.37 3.49 8.08
C GLU A 298 -36.08 3.26 7.28
N VAL A 299 -35.46 2.11 7.48
CA VAL A 299 -34.26 1.65 6.78
C VAL A 299 -34.43 0.20 6.33
N CYS A 300 -33.76 -0.17 5.25
CA CYS A 300 -33.69 -1.54 4.78
C CYS A 300 -32.41 -2.18 5.32
N GLY A 301 -32.53 -3.30 6.05
CA GLY A 301 -31.41 -4.11 6.51
C GLY A 301 -30.80 -4.94 5.39
N SER A 302 -29.57 -5.42 5.59
CA SER A 302 -28.87 -6.32 4.68
C SER A 302 -29.50 -7.70 4.55
N ASP A 303 -30.43 -8.05 5.44
CA ASP A 303 -31.30 -9.21 5.37
C ASP A 303 -32.58 -9.00 4.52
N GLY A 304 -32.77 -7.79 3.97
CA GLY A 304 -33.94 -7.44 3.17
C GLY A 304 -35.20 -7.14 3.98
N GLN A 305 -35.08 -6.94 5.29
CA GLN A 305 -36.19 -6.51 6.17
C GLN A 305 -36.15 -5.01 6.45
N THR A 306 -37.33 -4.38 6.61
CA THR A 306 -37.43 -2.96 6.95
C THR A 306 -37.45 -2.78 8.46
N TYR A 307 -36.65 -1.86 8.98
CA TYR A 307 -36.60 -1.49 10.39
C TYR A 307 -37.01 -0.02 10.55
N ASP A 308 -37.71 0.33 11.64
CA ASP A 308 -38.19 1.70 11.87
C ASP A 308 -37.06 2.73 11.98
N ASN A 309 -35.84 2.29 12.27
CA ASN A 309 -34.61 3.08 12.17
C ASN A 309 -33.35 2.21 12.13
N ASP A 310 -32.22 2.83 11.78
CA ASP A 310 -30.88 2.26 11.72
C ASP A 310 -30.42 1.64 13.06
N CYS A 311 -30.83 2.23 14.18
CA CYS A 311 -30.56 1.68 15.49
C CYS A 311 -31.25 0.32 15.70
N LEU A 312 -32.52 0.18 15.28
CA LEU A 312 -33.25 -1.10 15.38
C LEU A 312 -32.70 -2.16 14.43
N ALA A 313 -32.26 -1.76 13.22
CA ALA A 313 -31.53 -2.66 12.31
C ALA A 313 -30.24 -3.16 12.96
N SER A 314 -29.48 -2.25 13.59
CA SER A 314 -28.22 -2.57 14.27
C SER A 314 -28.42 -3.46 15.50
N GLN A 315 -29.51 -3.26 16.27
CA GLN A 315 -29.90 -4.14 17.37
C GLN A 315 -30.25 -5.55 16.90
N ALA A 316 -30.81 -5.69 15.70
CA ALA A 316 -31.06 -6.98 15.06
C ALA A 316 -29.80 -7.58 14.39
N GLY A 317 -28.63 -6.95 14.56
CA GLY A 317 -27.36 -7.39 13.97
C GLY A 317 -27.27 -7.16 12.47
N GLN A 318 -28.15 -6.34 11.89
CA GLN A 318 -28.19 -6.05 10.46
C GLN A 318 -27.53 -4.71 10.15
N SER A 319 -26.72 -4.69 9.09
CA SER A 319 -26.22 -3.44 8.51
C SER A 319 -27.29 -2.80 7.61
N VAL A 320 -27.35 -1.47 7.55
CA VAL A 320 -28.30 -0.76 6.69
C VAL A 320 -27.86 -0.87 5.22
N ALA A 321 -28.70 -1.49 4.39
CA ALA A 321 -28.53 -1.59 2.94
C ALA A 321 -28.97 -0.32 2.20
N CYS A 322 -30.05 0.34 2.67
CA CYS A 322 -30.47 1.67 2.21
C CYS A 322 -31.41 2.34 3.22
N VAL A 323 -31.64 3.64 3.09
CA VAL A 323 -32.66 4.37 3.84
C VAL A 323 -34.00 4.23 3.10
N GLY A 324 -35.06 3.88 3.83
CA GLY A 324 -36.39 3.54 3.30
C GLY A 324 -36.74 2.05 3.41
N LYS A 325 -37.95 1.67 2.98
CA LYS A 325 -38.41 0.27 2.98
C LYS A 325 -37.64 -0.59 1.99
N CYS A 326 -37.47 -1.86 2.32
CA CYS A 326 -37.03 -2.85 1.34
C CYS A 326 -38.13 -3.12 0.29
N PRO A 327 -37.76 -3.41 -0.98
CA PRO A 327 -36.41 -3.45 -1.52
C PRO A 327 -35.84 -2.06 -1.86
N CYS A 328 -34.51 -1.91 -1.74
CA CYS A 328 -33.81 -0.66 -2.01
C CYS A 328 -33.99 -0.19 -3.47
N SER A 329 -34.64 0.95 -3.67
CA SER A 329 -34.65 1.62 -4.98
C SER A 329 -33.28 2.27 -5.24
N GLN A 330 -32.74 2.11 -6.45
CA GLN A 330 -31.34 2.37 -6.79
C GLN A 330 -30.88 3.85 -6.79
N SER A 331 -31.53 4.79 -6.08
CA SER A 331 -31.36 6.22 -6.38
C SER A 331 -31.14 7.23 -5.25
N LEU A 332 -30.82 6.86 -4.00
CA LEU A 332 -30.56 7.88 -2.95
C LEU A 332 -29.42 7.49 -1.99
N LEU A 333 -28.21 8.01 -2.24
CA LEU A 333 -27.16 8.11 -1.22
C LEU A 333 -27.51 9.27 -0.26
N ALA A 334 -27.57 9.01 1.05
CA ALA A 334 -27.80 10.03 2.06
C ALA A 334 -26.54 10.87 2.33
N CYS A 335 -26.72 12.18 2.55
CA CYS A 335 -25.63 13.07 2.95
C CYS A 335 -25.17 12.80 4.40
N PRO A 336 -23.85 12.78 4.68
CA PRO A 336 -23.34 12.58 6.03
C PRO A 336 -23.76 13.73 6.96
N ARG A 337 -24.00 13.44 8.25
CA ARG A 337 -24.38 14.42 9.29
C ARG A 337 -23.22 15.32 9.78
N ILE A 338 -22.16 15.44 9.00
CA ILE A 338 -21.00 16.28 9.34
C ILE A 338 -21.39 17.75 9.15
N ILE A 339 -21.13 18.60 10.15
CA ILE A 339 -21.41 20.04 10.09
C ILE A 339 -20.13 20.77 9.65
N ASN A 340 -19.98 20.95 8.34
CA ASN A 340 -18.96 21.78 7.71
C ASN A 340 -19.70 22.85 6.90
N ARG A 341 -20.11 23.94 7.56
CA ARG A 341 -21.02 24.92 6.96
C ARG A 341 -20.46 25.47 5.65
N VAL A 342 -21.33 25.60 4.65
CA VAL A 342 -21.02 26.17 3.33
C VAL A 342 -22.10 27.15 2.91
N CYS A 343 -21.72 28.16 2.15
CA CYS A 343 -22.64 29.09 1.52
C CYS A 343 -22.98 28.61 0.11
N GLY A 344 -24.26 28.45 -0.21
CA GLY A 344 -24.73 28.08 -1.55
C GLY A 344 -24.73 29.26 -2.52
N GLY A 345 -24.85 28.97 -3.82
CA GLY A 345 -24.97 29.97 -4.89
C GLY A 345 -26.23 30.84 -4.78
N ASP A 346 -27.21 30.38 -3.99
CA ASP A 346 -28.43 31.08 -3.61
C ASP A 346 -28.29 31.94 -2.34
N ASN A 347 -27.07 32.08 -1.81
CA ASN A 347 -26.75 32.85 -0.60
C ASN A 347 -27.39 32.28 0.70
N ASN A 348 -27.67 30.98 0.73
CA ASN A 348 -28.11 30.25 1.93
C ASN A 348 -26.99 29.39 2.55
N THR A 349 -26.95 29.33 3.89
CA THR A 349 -25.99 28.49 4.63
C THR A 349 -26.50 27.06 4.77
N TYR A 350 -25.73 26.10 4.28
CA TYR A 350 -25.97 24.66 4.42
C TYR A 350 -25.05 24.05 5.46
N ASN A 351 -25.50 23.01 6.17
CA ASN A 351 -24.69 22.32 7.18
C ASN A 351 -23.47 21.60 6.56
N ASN A 352 -23.56 21.19 5.30
CA ASN A 352 -22.43 20.68 4.51
C ASN A 352 -22.67 20.81 3.01
N ASP A 353 -21.63 20.55 2.23
CA ASP A 353 -21.62 20.62 0.77
C ASP A 353 -22.54 19.60 0.10
N CYS A 354 -22.71 18.42 0.70
CA CYS A 354 -23.62 17.40 0.19
C CYS A 354 -25.07 17.89 0.24
N LEU A 355 -25.49 18.50 1.36
CA LEU A 355 -26.84 19.04 1.52
C LEU A 355 -27.11 20.21 0.55
N ALA A 356 -26.11 21.05 0.28
CA ALA A 356 -26.22 22.10 -0.74
C ALA A 356 -26.39 21.51 -2.15
N ARG A 357 -25.60 20.50 -2.52
CA ARG A 357 -25.67 19.84 -3.83
C ARG A 357 -26.96 19.03 -4.01
N GLN A 358 -27.49 18.45 -2.94
CA GLN A 358 -28.73 17.67 -2.97
C GLN A 358 -29.95 18.53 -3.36
N VAL A 359 -29.91 19.84 -3.05
CA VAL A 359 -30.92 20.81 -3.50
C VAL A 359 -30.51 21.56 -4.77
N GLY A 360 -29.51 21.05 -5.49
CA GLY A 360 -29.06 21.59 -6.78
C GLY A 360 -28.20 22.85 -6.70
N GLN A 361 -27.72 23.23 -5.51
CA GLN A 361 -26.92 24.45 -5.34
C GLN A 361 -25.42 24.20 -5.55
N THR A 362 -24.74 25.14 -6.20
CA THR A 362 -23.29 25.22 -6.24
C THR A 362 -22.75 25.83 -4.94
N ILE A 363 -21.52 25.53 -4.55
CA ILE A 363 -20.90 26.12 -3.36
C ILE A 363 -20.26 27.47 -3.72
N ALA A 364 -20.72 28.55 -3.10
CA ALA A 364 -20.18 29.90 -3.25
C ALA A 364 -18.93 30.12 -2.39
N CYS A 365 -18.94 29.68 -1.12
CA CYS A 365 -17.77 29.69 -0.24
C CYS A 365 -17.94 28.71 0.93
N ALA A 366 -16.83 28.41 1.61
CA ALA A 366 -16.87 27.70 2.89
C ALA A 366 -17.26 28.68 4.02
N GLY A 367 -18.12 28.27 4.94
CA GLY A 367 -18.67 29.10 6.01
C GLY A 367 -20.13 29.48 5.82
N GLU A 368 -20.61 30.44 6.61
CA GLU A 368 -21.98 30.94 6.56
C GLU A 368 -22.14 32.06 5.52
N CYS A 369 -23.33 32.20 4.96
CA CYS A 369 -23.68 33.32 4.10
C CYS A 369 -24.02 34.59 4.92
N PRO A 370 -23.83 35.80 4.34
CA PRO A 370 -23.26 36.05 3.02
C PRO A 370 -21.78 35.70 2.99
N CYS A 371 -21.30 35.16 1.87
CA CYS A 371 -19.87 34.93 1.67
C CYS A 371 -19.12 36.22 2.00
N PRO A 372 -18.07 36.19 2.83
CA PRO A 372 -17.38 37.39 3.23
C PRO A 372 -16.88 38.14 2.00
N SER A 373 -17.56 39.22 1.67
CA SER A 373 -17.20 40.16 0.61
C SER A 373 -15.84 40.74 0.97
N SER A 374 -14.77 40.28 0.32
CA SER A 374 -13.55 41.01 -0.07
C SER A 374 -12.96 42.12 0.85
N LEU A 375 -13.26 42.17 2.15
CA LEU A 375 -12.88 43.26 3.08
C LEU A 375 -12.40 42.77 4.45
N LEU A 376 -12.31 41.47 4.68
CA LEU A 376 -11.59 40.95 5.85
C LEU A 376 -10.11 40.74 5.49
N PRO A 377 -9.16 41.31 6.26
CA PRO A 377 -7.75 41.09 6.03
C PRO A 377 -7.43 39.61 6.20
N CYS A 378 -6.70 39.05 5.24
CA CYS A 378 -6.29 37.65 5.31
C CYS A 378 -5.54 37.36 6.61
N PRO A 379 -5.82 36.22 7.27
CA PRO A 379 -5.08 35.84 8.46
C PRO A 379 -3.60 35.74 8.11
N ARG A 380 -2.72 36.19 9.02
CA ARG A 380 -1.25 36.11 8.85
C ARG A 380 -0.71 34.68 9.04
N ILE A 381 -1.48 33.68 8.62
CA ILE A 381 -1.10 32.27 8.64
C ILE A 381 -0.24 32.01 7.40
N MET A 382 0.93 31.42 7.60
CA MET A 382 1.89 31.10 6.52
C MET A 382 1.71 29.65 6.07
N ASN A 383 0.76 29.43 5.17
CA ASN A 383 0.48 28.15 4.52
C ASN A 383 0.58 28.34 3.00
N PRO A 384 1.80 28.35 2.44
CA PRO A 384 2.00 28.82 1.08
C PRO A 384 1.23 28.00 0.06
N VAL A 385 0.69 28.68 -0.95
CA VAL A 385 -0.07 28.10 -2.06
C VAL A 385 0.47 28.60 -3.38
N CYS A 386 0.23 27.86 -4.47
CA CYS A 386 0.59 28.30 -5.81
C CYS A 386 -0.66 28.77 -6.54
N GLY A 387 -0.66 30.03 -6.98
CA GLY A 387 -1.72 30.59 -7.82
C GLY A 387 -1.66 30.04 -9.25
N SER A 388 -2.76 30.17 -9.97
CA SER A 388 -2.86 29.84 -11.41
C SER A 388 -1.99 30.72 -12.30
N ASP A 389 -1.53 31.87 -11.80
CA ASP A 389 -0.48 32.70 -12.39
C ASP A 389 0.95 32.18 -12.15
N GLY A 390 1.12 31.06 -11.44
CA GLY A 390 2.42 30.49 -11.12
C GLY A 390 3.19 31.24 -10.02
N GLN A 391 2.52 32.13 -9.27
CA GLN A 391 3.11 32.82 -8.12
C GLN A 391 2.78 32.14 -6.79
N THR A 392 3.74 32.15 -5.86
CA THR A 392 3.52 31.62 -4.51
C THR A 392 2.91 32.69 -3.61
N TYR A 393 1.74 32.41 -3.06
CA TYR A 393 1.09 33.25 -2.07
C TYR A 393 1.30 32.67 -0.68
N ASN A 394 1.42 33.53 0.33
CA ASN A 394 1.64 33.11 1.73
C ASN A 394 0.50 32.24 2.28
N ASN A 395 -0.71 32.39 1.76
CA ASN A 395 -1.86 31.53 2.02
C ASN A 395 -2.92 31.64 0.93
N ASP A 396 -3.87 30.70 0.94
CA ASP A 396 -5.02 30.64 0.01
C ASP A 396 -5.85 31.93 -0.01
N CYS A 397 -6.02 32.57 1.15
CA CYS A 397 -6.75 33.84 1.21
C CYS A 397 -6.07 34.94 0.39
N LEU A 398 -4.74 35.07 0.51
CA LEU A 398 -3.97 36.07 -0.24
C LEU A 398 -3.94 35.76 -1.74
N ALA A 399 -3.95 34.48 -2.13
CA ALA A 399 -4.08 34.08 -3.54
C ALA A 399 -5.44 34.51 -4.11
N ARG A 400 -6.54 34.21 -3.39
CA ARG A 400 -7.91 34.61 -3.79
C ARG A 400 -8.09 36.12 -3.81
N GLN A 401 -7.52 36.84 -2.85
CA GLN A 401 -7.54 38.30 -2.82
C GLN A 401 -6.81 38.92 -4.02
N ALA A 402 -5.77 38.25 -4.52
CA ALA A 402 -5.08 38.61 -5.76
C ALA A 402 -5.80 38.12 -7.04
N GLY A 403 -7.04 37.62 -6.91
CA GLY A 403 -7.84 37.11 -8.02
C GLY A 403 -7.35 35.77 -8.60
N GLN A 404 -6.44 35.08 -7.90
CA GLN A 404 -5.88 33.82 -8.38
C GLN A 404 -6.68 32.63 -7.88
N THR A 405 -6.89 31.66 -8.77
CA THR A 405 -7.35 30.32 -8.40
C THR A 405 -6.16 29.47 -7.97
N LEU A 406 -6.40 28.45 -7.14
CA LEU A 406 -5.34 27.58 -6.63
C LEU A 406 -4.88 26.60 -7.71
N ALA A 407 -3.60 26.66 -8.10
CA ALA A 407 -2.96 25.70 -9.02
C ALA A 407 -2.52 24.42 -8.31
N CYS A 408 -1.88 24.54 -7.14
CA CYS A 408 -1.63 23.42 -6.24
C CYS A 408 -1.41 23.89 -4.80
N THR A 409 -1.52 22.96 -3.85
CA THR A 409 -1.16 23.20 -2.44
C THR A 409 0.37 23.25 -2.28
N GLY A 410 0.87 24.19 -1.47
CA GLY A 410 2.30 24.50 -1.39
C GLY A 410 2.75 25.59 -2.36
N GLY A 411 3.98 26.08 -2.23
CA GLY A 411 4.53 27.07 -3.17
C GLY A 411 4.88 26.50 -4.54
N CYS A 412 4.84 27.36 -5.56
CA CYS A 412 5.21 27.06 -6.94
C CYS A 412 6.69 26.63 -7.07
N PRO A 413 7.06 25.92 -8.15
CA PRO A 413 6.23 25.49 -9.29
C PRO A 413 5.38 24.23 -9.00
N CYS A 414 4.23 24.10 -9.69
CA CYS A 414 3.35 22.93 -9.71
C CYS A 414 3.45 22.18 -11.03
N ASP A 415 3.17 20.87 -11.03
CA ASP A 415 2.98 20.09 -12.26
C ASP A 415 1.57 20.35 -12.83
N ALA A 416 1.51 20.91 -14.04
CA ALA A 416 0.28 21.33 -14.70
C ALA A 416 -0.71 20.19 -15.00
N ILE A 417 -0.25 18.93 -15.00
CA ILE A 417 -1.08 17.76 -15.34
C ILE A 417 -1.75 17.16 -14.09
N THR A 418 -1.08 17.22 -12.94
CA THR A 418 -1.53 16.49 -11.74
C THR A 418 -2.01 17.40 -10.61
N GLY A 419 -1.79 18.72 -10.70
CA GLY A 419 -2.13 19.65 -9.61
C GLY A 419 -1.33 19.39 -8.33
N LEU A 420 -0.23 18.63 -8.45
CA LEU A 420 0.65 18.24 -7.35
C LEU A 420 2.02 18.89 -7.55
N ARG A 421 2.67 19.24 -6.43
CA ARG A 421 4.02 19.77 -6.47
C ARG A 421 4.97 18.70 -7.00
N PRO A 422 5.82 18.97 -8.01
CA PRO A 422 6.77 17.99 -8.52
C PRO A 422 7.68 17.53 -7.41
N CYS A 423 7.80 16.21 -7.23
CA CYS A 423 8.72 15.69 -6.24
C CYS A 423 10.16 16.05 -6.60
N PRO A 424 10.98 16.48 -5.63
CA PRO A 424 12.38 16.76 -5.88
C PRO A 424 13.05 15.50 -6.43
N LYS A 425 13.93 15.65 -7.44
CA LYS A 425 14.69 14.55 -8.06
C LYS A 425 15.84 14.06 -7.17
N ILE A 426 15.57 13.91 -5.87
CA ILE A 426 16.51 13.44 -4.86
C ILE A 426 16.30 11.93 -4.70
N TYR A 427 17.37 11.16 -4.85
CA TYR A 427 17.33 9.71 -4.64
C TYR A 427 17.65 9.38 -3.17
N ARG A 428 16.60 9.22 -2.36
CA ARG A 428 16.60 8.73 -0.97
C ARG A 428 15.50 7.66 -0.86
N PRO A 429 15.77 6.42 -1.30
CA PRO A 429 14.72 5.47 -1.58
C PRO A 429 13.94 5.09 -0.32
N VAL A 430 12.64 4.85 -0.49
CA VAL A 430 11.73 4.39 0.56
C VAL A 430 10.95 3.18 0.07
N CYS A 431 10.54 2.32 1.00
CA CYS A 431 9.66 1.21 0.71
C CYS A 431 8.22 1.59 1.05
N GLY A 432 7.32 1.54 0.06
CA GLY A 432 5.90 1.77 0.24
C GLY A 432 5.19 0.56 0.86
N ALA A 433 4.02 0.80 1.45
CA ALA A 433 3.12 -0.23 1.97
C ALA A 433 2.61 -1.18 0.89
N ASP A 434 2.67 -0.74 -0.36
CA ASP A 434 2.39 -1.52 -1.57
C ASP A 434 3.55 -2.45 -2.00
N GLY A 435 4.65 -2.49 -1.24
CA GLY A 435 5.83 -3.29 -1.54
C GLY A 435 6.70 -2.75 -2.69
N LYS A 436 6.43 -1.53 -3.17
CA LYS A 436 7.22 -0.88 -4.23
C LYS A 436 8.28 0.05 -3.64
N THR A 437 9.42 0.13 -4.31
CA THR A 437 10.48 1.08 -3.97
C THR A 437 10.23 2.40 -4.71
N TYR A 438 10.20 3.50 -3.96
CA TYR A 438 10.08 4.86 -4.50
C TYR A 438 11.41 5.60 -4.36
N ASN A 439 11.72 6.52 -5.29
CA ASN A 439 12.99 7.26 -5.26
C ASN A 439 13.12 8.15 -4.02
N ASN A 440 11.99 8.61 -3.49
CA ASN A 440 11.90 9.36 -2.24
C ASN A 440 10.50 9.30 -1.65
N GLU A 441 10.39 9.77 -0.42
CA GLU A 441 9.14 9.85 0.33
C GLU A 441 8.05 10.68 -0.38
N CYS A 442 8.43 11.74 -1.09
CA CYS A 442 7.47 12.53 -1.85
C CYS A 442 6.80 11.67 -2.93
N GLN A 443 7.57 10.88 -3.67
CA GLN A 443 7.02 9.99 -4.70
C GLN A 443 6.12 8.89 -4.11
N ALA A 444 6.49 8.34 -2.95
CA ALA A 444 5.63 7.38 -2.24
C ALA A 444 4.29 8.01 -1.81
N LYS A 445 4.33 9.23 -1.26
CA LYS A 445 3.10 9.96 -0.90
C LYS A 445 2.26 10.32 -2.13
N GLN A 446 2.89 10.67 -3.24
CA GLN A 446 2.20 11.00 -4.49
C GLN A 446 1.49 9.80 -5.11
N SER A 447 2.02 8.58 -4.94
CA SER A 447 1.34 7.35 -5.36
C SER A 447 0.31 6.84 -4.35
N GLY A 448 0.05 7.59 -3.28
CA GLY A 448 -0.93 7.24 -2.25
C GLY A 448 -0.49 6.09 -1.34
N THR A 449 0.81 5.79 -1.26
CA THR A 449 1.31 4.71 -0.40
C THR A 449 2.04 5.26 0.83
N GLU A 450 1.80 4.65 2.00
CA GLU A 450 2.52 4.98 3.22
C GLU A 450 3.94 4.39 3.19
N VAL A 451 4.91 5.10 3.77
CA VAL A 451 6.30 4.61 3.86
C VAL A 451 6.43 3.63 5.02
N LEU A 452 6.73 2.37 4.73
CA LEU A 452 6.98 1.33 5.73
C LEU A 452 8.39 1.40 6.33
N GLN A 453 9.39 1.66 5.48
CA GLN A 453 10.78 1.78 5.92
C GLN A 453 11.60 2.69 5.01
N GLU A 454 12.67 3.26 5.57
CA GLU A 454 13.72 3.89 4.78
C GLU A 454 14.53 2.83 4.02
N GLY A 455 14.90 3.13 2.78
CA GLY A 455 15.62 2.23 1.86
C GLY A 455 14.72 1.54 0.85
N LYS A 456 15.34 0.79 -0.09
CA LYS A 456 14.59 -0.04 -1.04
C LYS A 456 13.74 -1.09 -0.32
N CYS A 457 12.63 -1.50 -0.91
CA CYS A 457 11.85 -2.61 -0.37
C CYS A 457 12.67 -3.89 -0.26
N PRO A 458 12.51 -4.65 0.84
CA PRO A 458 13.06 -5.99 0.89
C PRO A 458 12.39 -6.83 -0.20
N CYS A 459 13.21 -7.47 -1.04
CA CYS A 459 12.71 -8.37 -2.07
C CYS A 459 12.07 -9.59 -1.41
N ILE A 460 10.74 -9.65 -1.42
CA ILE A 460 9.96 -10.79 -0.93
C ILE A 460 9.28 -11.41 -2.14
N CYS A 461 9.98 -12.33 -2.81
CA CYS A 461 9.38 -13.16 -3.82
C CYS A 461 8.87 -14.45 -3.19
N GLN A 462 7.71 -14.91 -3.66
CA GLN A 462 7.26 -16.25 -3.32
C GLN A 462 8.32 -17.26 -3.80
N LEU A 463 8.54 -18.34 -3.03
CA LEU A 463 9.44 -19.43 -3.41
C LEU A 463 8.82 -20.31 -4.53
N SER A 464 8.20 -19.69 -5.52
CA SER A 464 7.71 -20.35 -6.72
C SER A 464 8.86 -20.46 -7.71
N TYR A 465 9.05 -21.68 -8.25
CA TYR A 465 10.02 -21.94 -9.29
C TYR A 465 9.30 -21.99 -10.64
N LEU A 466 9.22 -20.84 -11.29
CA LEU A 466 8.69 -20.62 -12.64
C LEU A 466 9.75 -19.83 -13.42
N PRO A 467 10.80 -20.51 -13.92
CA PRO A 467 12.00 -19.83 -14.36
C PRO A 467 11.72 -18.88 -15.52
N VAL A 468 12.39 -17.73 -15.50
CA VAL A 468 12.34 -16.74 -16.58
C VAL A 468 13.76 -16.39 -17.03
N CYS A 469 13.95 -16.11 -18.31
CA CYS A 469 15.19 -15.61 -18.84
C CYS A 469 15.14 -14.09 -18.83
N GLY A 470 16.06 -13.44 -18.12
CA GLY A 470 16.17 -11.98 -18.10
C GLY A 470 16.76 -11.42 -19.40
N SER A 471 16.54 -10.14 -19.63
CA SER A 471 17.17 -9.37 -20.73
C SER A 471 18.70 -9.29 -20.62
N ASP A 472 19.26 -9.65 -19.46
CA ASP A 472 20.69 -9.85 -19.24
C ASP A 472 21.19 -11.28 -19.54
N ASN A 473 20.33 -12.12 -20.14
CA ASN A 473 20.57 -13.52 -20.48
C ASN A 473 20.90 -14.40 -19.26
N LYS A 474 20.35 -14.08 -18.08
CA LYS A 474 20.39 -14.93 -16.88
C LYS A 474 19.02 -15.49 -16.53
N THR A 475 19.01 -16.73 -16.05
CA THR A 475 17.82 -17.40 -15.53
C THR A 475 17.52 -16.92 -14.11
N TYR A 476 16.31 -16.47 -13.87
CA TYR A 476 15.77 -16.14 -12.55
C TYR A 476 14.71 -17.17 -12.15
N ASP A 477 14.62 -17.49 -10.85
CA ASP A 477 13.67 -18.50 -10.35
C ASP A 477 12.21 -18.15 -10.66
N ASN A 478 11.90 -16.86 -10.78
CA ASN A 478 10.61 -16.33 -11.22
C ASN A 478 10.74 -14.86 -11.66
N ALA A 479 9.68 -14.33 -12.28
CA ALA A 479 9.59 -12.94 -12.73
C ALA A 479 9.81 -11.93 -11.60
N CYS A 480 9.42 -12.26 -10.36
CA CYS A 480 9.68 -11.40 -9.20
C CYS A 480 11.18 -11.30 -8.90
N ASN A 481 11.93 -12.42 -8.95
CA ASN A 481 13.38 -12.42 -8.76
C ASN A 481 14.11 -11.64 -9.86
N ALA A 482 13.61 -11.70 -11.10
CA ALA A 482 14.10 -10.87 -12.22
C ALA A 482 13.85 -9.37 -11.94
N GLY A 483 12.61 -9.01 -11.59
CA GLY A 483 12.22 -7.63 -11.26
C GLY A 483 12.97 -7.06 -10.05
N CYS A 484 13.24 -7.87 -9.01
CA CYS A 484 14.06 -7.45 -7.86
C CYS A 484 15.52 -7.16 -8.23
N SER A 485 15.99 -7.68 -9.36
CA SER A 485 17.32 -7.42 -9.88
C SER A 485 17.32 -6.26 -10.89
N ASP A 486 16.21 -5.54 -11.02
CA ASP A 486 15.97 -4.50 -12.04
C ASP A 486 16.19 -5.05 -13.47
N VAL A 487 15.90 -6.35 -13.70
CA VAL A 487 16.03 -7.03 -15.00
C VAL A 487 14.64 -7.38 -15.53
N THR A 488 14.35 -6.94 -16.76
CA THR A 488 13.12 -7.29 -17.48
C THR A 488 13.18 -8.73 -17.98
N VAL A 489 12.04 -9.42 -18.03
CA VAL A 489 11.97 -10.78 -18.58
C VAL A 489 12.04 -10.73 -20.10
N ALA A 490 13.00 -11.43 -20.69
CA ALA A 490 13.15 -11.61 -22.13
C ALA A 490 12.28 -12.75 -22.67
N CYS A 491 12.17 -13.87 -21.94
CA CYS A 491 11.26 -14.96 -22.26
C CYS A 491 10.94 -15.81 -21.04
N GLU A 492 9.84 -16.56 -21.12
CA GLU A 492 9.52 -17.60 -20.15
C GLU A 492 10.44 -18.82 -20.33
N GLY A 493 10.85 -19.43 -19.22
CA GLY A 493 11.81 -20.54 -19.21
C GLY A 493 13.23 -20.11 -18.83
N GLN A 494 14.16 -21.06 -18.88
CA GLN A 494 15.58 -20.79 -18.58
C GLN A 494 16.28 -20.22 -19.81
N CYS A 495 17.33 -19.42 -19.60
CA CYS A 495 18.18 -18.99 -20.69
C CYS A 495 19.03 -20.15 -21.27
N PRO A 496 19.44 -20.08 -22.55
CA PRO A 496 19.03 -19.08 -23.54
C PRO A 496 17.56 -19.29 -23.95
N CYS A 497 16.89 -18.21 -24.37
CA CYS A 497 15.50 -18.28 -24.82
C CYS A 497 15.33 -19.38 -25.87
N ALA A 498 14.31 -20.21 -25.69
CA ALA A 498 14.01 -21.29 -26.62
C ALA A 498 13.86 -20.73 -28.03
N ALA A 499 14.50 -21.39 -28.99
CA ALA A 499 14.29 -21.08 -30.40
C ALA A 499 12.77 -21.19 -30.71
N PRO A 500 12.26 -20.35 -31.62
CA PRO A 500 10.86 -20.40 -32.02
C PRO A 500 10.46 -21.83 -32.40
N PRO A 501 9.24 -22.27 -32.05
CA PRO A 501 8.79 -23.63 -32.30
C PRO A 501 8.83 -23.96 -33.79
N THR A 502 9.43 -25.09 -34.15
CA THR A 502 9.51 -25.58 -35.55
C THR A 502 8.19 -26.15 -36.07
N ALA A 503 7.21 -26.38 -35.19
CA ALA A 503 5.89 -26.89 -35.53
C ALA A 503 4.83 -26.27 -34.60
N CYS A 504 3.69 -25.89 -35.18
CA CYS A 504 2.55 -25.32 -34.47
C CYS A 504 1.29 -26.16 -34.68
N THR A 505 0.40 -26.16 -33.69
CA THR A 505 -0.93 -26.76 -33.84
C THR A 505 -1.78 -25.91 -34.79
N MET A 506 -2.82 -26.51 -35.38
CA MET A 506 -3.80 -25.81 -36.23
C MET A 506 -4.97 -25.22 -35.42
N GLU A 507 -4.76 -25.01 -34.11
CA GLU A 507 -5.75 -24.34 -33.25
C GLU A 507 -5.93 -22.89 -33.72
N TYR A 508 -7.16 -22.40 -33.71
CA TYR A 508 -7.47 -21.03 -34.10
C TYR A 508 -7.72 -20.17 -32.84
N ASN A 509 -6.72 -19.38 -32.46
CA ASN A 509 -6.73 -18.40 -31.37
C ASN A 509 -5.98 -17.14 -31.85
N PRO A 510 -6.64 -16.27 -32.63
CA PRO A 510 -5.97 -15.27 -33.43
C PRO A 510 -5.22 -14.24 -32.57
N MET A 511 -4.01 -13.88 -32.99
CA MET A 511 -3.19 -12.85 -32.34
C MET A 511 -2.73 -11.82 -33.37
N CYS A 512 -2.75 -10.55 -32.99
CA CYS A 512 -2.26 -9.48 -33.83
C CYS A 512 -0.78 -9.26 -33.53
N GLY A 513 0.07 -9.46 -34.53
CA GLY A 513 1.48 -9.11 -34.42
C GLY A 513 1.69 -7.60 -34.45
N ALA A 514 2.80 -7.14 -33.87
CA ALA A 514 3.26 -5.74 -33.98
C ALA A 514 3.61 -5.32 -35.42
N ASP A 515 3.76 -6.28 -36.33
CA ASP A 515 3.82 -6.07 -37.79
C ASP A 515 2.47 -5.78 -38.44
N GLY A 516 1.36 -5.88 -37.69
CA GLY A 516 0.00 -5.70 -38.20
C GLY A 516 -0.58 -6.95 -38.86
N THR A 517 0.08 -8.11 -38.75
CA THR A 517 -0.39 -9.38 -39.31
C THR A 517 -1.19 -10.17 -38.26
N THR A 518 -2.35 -10.71 -38.66
CA THR A 518 -3.10 -11.66 -37.82
C THR A 518 -2.53 -13.07 -37.97
N TYR A 519 -2.02 -13.62 -36.88
CA TYR A 519 -1.54 -15.00 -36.82
C TYR A 519 -2.63 -15.91 -36.26
N SER A 520 -2.85 -17.07 -36.87
CA SER A 520 -3.93 -18.00 -36.48
C SER A 520 -3.83 -18.48 -35.04
N ASN A 521 -2.63 -18.54 -34.47
CA ASN A 521 -2.42 -18.81 -33.06
C ASN A 521 -1.11 -18.21 -32.53
N PRO A 522 -0.94 -18.14 -31.19
CA PRO A 522 0.27 -17.60 -30.58
C PRO A 522 1.54 -18.37 -30.97
N CYS A 523 1.44 -19.66 -31.28
CA CYS A 523 2.58 -20.45 -31.75
C CYS A 523 3.05 -19.95 -33.11
N MET A 524 2.15 -19.72 -34.07
CA MET A 524 2.49 -19.19 -35.40
C MET A 524 3.09 -17.77 -35.32
N ALA A 525 2.58 -16.92 -34.43
CA ALA A 525 3.19 -15.60 -34.18
C ALA A 525 4.62 -15.72 -33.65
N ARG A 526 4.86 -16.61 -32.68
CA ARG A 526 6.20 -16.87 -32.14
C ARG A 526 7.12 -17.53 -33.17
N ALA A 527 6.60 -18.45 -33.98
CA ALA A 527 7.35 -19.11 -35.06
C ALA A 527 7.84 -18.11 -36.11
N ALA A 528 7.07 -17.05 -36.35
CA ALA A 528 7.44 -15.92 -37.20
C ALA A 528 8.36 -14.88 -36.51
N ASN A 529 8.80 -15.13 -35.27
CA ASN A 529 9.51 -14.16 -34.42
C ASN A 529 8.78 -12.83 -34.24
N GLN A 530 7.44 -12.85 -34.26
CA GLN A 530 6.63 -11.66 -34.16
C GLN A 530 6.21 -11.39 -32.71
N GLU A 531 6.48 -10.17 -32.23
CA GLU A 531 5.96 -9.69 -30.95
C GLU A 531 4.44 -9.48 -31.06
N ILE A 532 3.69 -9.94 -30.06
CA ILE A 532 2.21 -9.85 -30.02
C ILE A 532 1.84 -8.43 -29.59
N ALA A 533 1.14 -7.69 -30.46
CA ALA A 533 0.62 -6.36 -30.17
C ALA A 533 -0.69 -6.38 -29.37
N CYS A 534 -1.57 -7.34 -29.66
CA CYS A 534 -2.78 -7.59 -28.88
C CYS A 534 -3.30 -9.00 -29.14
N ASN A 535 -4.11 -9.49 -28.22
CA ASN A 535 -4.86 -10.73 -28.42
C ASN A 535 -6.06 -10.43 -29.33
N GLY A 536 -6.36 -11.32 -30.28
CA GLY A 536 -7.36 -11.10 -31.34
C GLY A 536 -6.73 -10.67 -32.67
N SER A 537 -7.54 -10.58 -33.72
CA SER A 537 -7.09 -10.20 -35.07
C SER A 537 -6.71 -8.71 -35.16
N CYS A 538 -5.76 -8.38 -36.03
CA CYS A 538 -5.44 -6.99 -36.37
C CYS A 538 -6.61 -6.29 -37.09
N PRO A 539 -6.75 -4.96 -36.95
CA PRO A 539 -5.90 -4.03 -36.19
C PRO A 539 -6.20 -4.00 -34.69
N CYS A 540 -5.16 -3.81 -33.86
CA CYS A 540 -5.31 -3.64 -32.42
C CYS A 540 -6.11 -2.38 -32.07
N ARG A 541 -7.25 -2.55 -31.38
CA ARG A 541 -8.07 -1.43 -30.91
C ARG A 541 -7.49 -0.90 -29.59
N LYS A 542 -6.80 0.25 -29.64
CA LYS A 542 -6.18 0.90 -28.46
C LYS A 542 -7.22 1.16 -27.36
N GLY A 543 -6.89 0.77 -26.12
CA GLY A 543 -7.64 1.13 -24.92
C GLY A 543 -8.67 0.11 -24.43
N CYS A 544 -8.74 -1.07 -25.05
CA CYS A 544 -9.77 -2.06 -24.75
C CYS A 544 -9.17 -3.44 -24.45
N ALA A 545 -9.19 -3.81 -23.17
CA ALA A 545 -8.88 -5.17 -22.73
C ALA A 545 -10.20 -5.92 -22.48
N CYS A 546 -10.69 -6.61 -23.51
CA CYS A 546 -11.87 -7.47 -23.36
C CYS A 546 -11.45 -8.91 -23.04
N PRO A 547 -12.14 -9.58 -22.12
CA PRO A 547 -11.91 -11.01 -21.89
C PRO A 547 -12.36 -11.82 -23.12
N PHE A 548 -11.67 -12.93 -23.39
CA PHE A 548 -12.04 -13.91 -24.44
C PHE A 548 -13.22 -14.77 -24.01
N ILE A 549 -14.35 -14.14 -23.72
CA ILE A 549 -15.61 -14.83 -23.42
C ILE A 549 -16.42 -14.83 -24.71
N LEU A 550 -16.70 -16.00 -25.27
CA LEU A 550 -17.56 -16.10 -26.44
C LEU A 550 -19.02 -16.11 -25.99
N SER A 551 -19.65 -14.93 -26.02
CA SER A 551 -21.05 -14.69 -25.66
C SER A 551 -21.60 -13.64 -26.62
N PRO A 552 -21.87 -14.01 -27.87
CA PRO A 552 -22.07 -13.06 -28.95
C PRO A 552 -23.21 -12.09 -28.68
N VAL A 553 -23.04 -10.85 -29.15
CA VAL A 553 -24.04 -9.79 -29.09
C VAL A 553 -24.14 -9.09 -30.44
N CYS A 554 -25.34 -8.67 -30.81
CA CYS A 554 -25.56 -7.87 -32.00
C CYS A 554 -25.50 -6.40 -31.60
N GLY A 555 -24.63 -5.62 -32.24
CA GLY A 555 -24.59 -4.16 -32.08
C GLY A 555 -25.69 -3.48 -32.87
N LYS A 556 -26.06 -2.25 -32.49
CA LYS A 556 -27.01 -1.43 -33.25
C LYS A 556 -26.54 -1.05 -34.66
N ASP A 557 -25.25 -1.24 -34.94
CA ASP A 557 -24.64 -1.12 -36.25
C ASP A 557 -24.86 -2.37 -37.13
N GLY A 558 -25.56 -3.40 -36.63
CA GLY A 558 -25.82 -4.65 -37.33
C GLY A 558 -24.62 -5.60 -37.38
N VAL A 559 -23.59 -5.36 -36.55
CA VAL A 559 -22.38 -6.18 -36.48
C VAL A 559 -22.42 -7.09 -35.26
N THR A 560 -22.11 -8.38 -35.46
CA THR A 560 -21.94 -9.35 -34.36
C THR A 560 -20.58 -9.15 -33.69
N TYR A 561 -20.59 -9.02 -32.36
CA TYR A 561 -19.41 -8.91 -31.52
C TYR A 561 -19.28 -10.16 -30.64
N ASP A 562 -18.06 -10.65 -30.43
CA ASP A 562 -17.77 -11.86 -29.63
C ASP A 562 -18.37 -11.80 -28.21
N ASN A 563 -18.46 -10.59 -27.64
CA ASN A 563 -19.16 -10.31 -26.40
C ASN A 563 -19.51 -8.81 -26.26
N GLU A 564 -20.27 -8.50 -25.21
CA GLU A 564 -20.68 -7.13 -24.85
C GLU A 564 -19.51 -6.17 -24.64
N CYS A 565 -18.36 -6.65 -24.13
CA CYS A 565 -17.16 -5.83 -24.05
C CYS A 565 -16.66 -5.46 -25.47
N GLY A 566 -16.65 -6.42 -26.40
CA GLY A 566 -16.34 -6.18 -27.81
C GLY A 566 -17.23 -5.10 -28.45
N ALA A 567 -18.54 -5.16 -28.23
CA ALA A 567 -19.48 -4.14 -28.70
C ALA A 567 -19.20 -2.76 -28.09
N ARG A 568 -19.07 -2.68 -26.75
CA ARG A 568 -18.74 -1.42 -26.06
C ARG A 568 -17.40 -0.84 -26.50
N CYS A 569 -16.43 -1.68 -26.79
CA CYS A 569 -15.11 -1.29 -27.27
C CYS A 569 -15.10 -0.79 -28.71
N ALA A 570 -16.10 -1.15 -29.49
CA ALA A 570 -16.41 -0.52 -30.77
C ALA A 570 -17.24 0.78 -30.62
N SER A 571 -17.46 1.25 -29.38
CA SER A 571 -18.39 2.32 -29.04
C SER A 571 -19.82 2.04 -29.52
N GLN A 572 -20.17 0.76 -29.65
CA GLN A 572 -21.49 0.31 -30.03
C GLN A 572 -22.29 -0.09 -28.80
N THR A 573 -23.60 0.13 -28.89
CA THR A 573 -24.56 -0.37 -27.92
C THR A 573 -25.11 -1.70 -28.42
N VAL A 574 -25.33 -2.64 -27.49
CA VAL A 574 -25.93 -3.94 -27.80
C VAL A 574 -27.40 -3.73 -28.14
N ASP A 575 -27.81 -4.22 -29.31
CA ASP A 575 -29.19 -4.25 -29.79
C ASP A 575 -29.91 -5.51 -29.30
N CYS A 576 -29.26 -6.68 -29.38
CA CYS A 576 -29.75 -7.92 -28.79
C CYS A 576 -28.60 -8.86 -28.37
N LYS A 577 -28.93 -9.83 -27.52
CA LYS A 577 -28.05 -10.95 -27.20
C LYS A 577 -28.12 -11.97 -28.34
N GLY A 578 -26.98 -12.51 -28.76
CA GLY A 578 -26.86 -13.39 -29.93
C GLY A 578 -26.23 -12.67 -31.14
N GLU A 579 -26.14 -13.37 -32.26
CA GLU A 579 -25.58 -12.83 -33.50
C GLU A 579 -26.59 -11.97 -34.25
N CYS A 580 -26.10 -11.02 -35.06
CA CYS A 580 -26.95 -10.31 -36.00
C CYS A 580 -27.34 -11.20 -37.19
N PRO A 581 -28.52 -10.98 -37.81
CA PRO A 581 -29.57 -10.03 -37.40
C PRO A 581 -30.32 -10.51 -36.14
N CYS A 582 -30.75 -9.57 -35.31
CA CYS A 582 -31.47 -9.88 -34.08
C CYS A 582 -32.71 -10.74 -34.35
N GLU A 583 -32.66 -12.00 -33.94
CA GLU A 583 -33.81 -12.88 -33.96
C GLU A 583 -34.79 -12.40 -32.89
N LYS A 584 -36.04 -12.11 -33.28
CA LYS A 584 -37.13 -11.85 -32.34
C LYS A 584 -37.42 -13.14 -31.58
N VAL A 585 -36.69 -13.40 -30.50
CA VAL A 585 -36.95 -14.54 -29.63
C VAL A 585 -38.07 -14.16 -28.65
N CYS A 586 -39.27 -14.61 -28.96
CA CYS A 586 -40.42 -14.45 -28.08
C CYS A 586 -40.56 -15.64 -27.13
N ALA A 587 -40.11 -15.44 -25.89
CA ALA A 587 -40.29 -16.42 -24.82
C ALA A 587 -41.73 -16.34 -24.27
N CYS A 588 -42.70 -16.83 -25.03
CA CYS A 588 -44.08 -16.95 -24.58
C CYS A 588 -44.33 -18.34 -24.00
N PRO A 589 -45.08 -18.45 -22.88
CA PRO A 589 -45.46 -19.76 -22.37
C PRO A 589 -46.33 -20.48 -23.41
N PHE A 590 -46.18 -21.81 -23.52
CA PHE A 590 -47.01 -22.68 -24.37
C PHE A 590 -48.42 -22.90 -23.78
N ILE A 591 -49.04 -21.83 -23.26
CA ILE A 591 -50.38 -21.83 -22.72
C ILE A 591 -51.32 -21.38 -23.83
N TYR A 592 -52.33 -22.21 -24.14
CA TYR A 592 -53.35 -21.89 -25.12
C TYR A 592 -54.54 -21.20 -24.44
N LEU A 593 -54.56 -19.87 -24.49
CA LEU A 593 -55.62 -18.97 -24.05
C LEU A 593 -55.85 -17.93 -25.17
N PRO A 594 -56.60 -18.30 -26.22
CA PRO A 594 -56.58 -17.55 -27.47
C PRO A 594 -57.05 -16.11 -27.28
N VAL A 595 -56.41 -15.19 -28.00
CA VAL A 595 -56.78 -13.77 -28.03
C VAL A 595 -56.86 -13.26 -29.46
N CYS A 596 -57.75 -12.31 -29.71
CA CYS A 596 -57.83 -11.61 -30.97
C CYS A 596 -57.01 -10.32 -30.86
N GLY A 597 -56.03 -10.13 -31.74
CA GLY A 597 -55.25 -8.88 -31.82
C GLY A 597 -55.99 -7.80 -32.60
N MET A 598 -55.68 -6.52 -32.34
CA MET A 598 -56.23 -5.38 -33.12
C MET A 598 -55.91 -5.43 -34.62
N ASN A 599 -54.92 -6.24 -35.02
CA ASN A 599 -54.62 -6.54 -36.42
C ASN A 599 -55.54 -7.62 -37.04
N GLY A 600 -56.57 -8.08 -36.31
CA GLY A 600 -57.53 -9.07 -36.79
C GLY A 600 -57.02 -10.51 -36.79
N LYS A 601 -55.85 -10.80 -36.21
CA LYS A 601 -55.25 -12.14 -36.13
C LYS A 601 -55.46 -12.77 -34.76
N THR A 602 -55.76 -14.06 -34.73
CA THR A 602 -55.83 -14.86 -33.49
C THR A 602 -54.44 -15.31 -33.07
N TYR A 603 -54.13 -15.19 -31.78
CA TYR A 603 -52.89 -15.61 -31.16
C TYR A 603 -53.17 -16.62 -30.05
N ASP A 604 -52.27 -17.58 -29.85
CA ASP A 604 -52.39 -18.65 -28.84
C ASP A 604 -52.56 -18.08 -27.43
N ASN A 605 -51.93 -16.94 -27.16
CA ASN A 605 -52.09 -16.16 -25.95
C ASN A 605 -51.69 -14.69 -26.14
N GLU A 606 -51.97 -13.89 -25.12
CA GLU A 606 -51.67 -12.45 -25.10
C GLU A 606 -50.17 -12.12 -25.25
N CYS A 607 -49.28 -12.98 -24.75
CA CYS A 607 -47.84 -12.83 -24.99
C CYS A 607 -47.50 -12.96 -26.47
N SER A 608 -48.03 -13.98 -27.16
CA SER A 608 -47.78 -14.17 -28.59
C SER A 608 -48.36 -13.05 -29.46
N ALA A 609 -49.48 -12.45 -29.06
CA ALA A 609 -50.01 -11.23 -29.69
C ALA A 609 -49.05 -10.04 -29.53
N THR A 610 -48.56 -9.83 -28.30
CA THR A 610 -47.68 -8.70 -27.96
C THR A 610 -46.29 -8.87 -28.62
N CYS A 611 -45.79 -10.10 -28.72
CA CYS A 611 -44.58 -10.47 -29.44
C CYS A 611 -44.61 -10.06 -30.93
N ASP A 612 -45.76 -10.25 -31.58
CA ASP A 612 -46.00 -9.86 -32.98
C ASP A 612 -46.26 -8.34 -33.12
N GLY A 613 -46.20 -7.59 -32.00
CA GLY A 613 -46.34 -6.14 -31.98
C GLY A 613 -47.79 -5.64 -32.02
N THR A 614 -48.77 -6.50 -31.72
CA THR A 614 -50.19 -6.12 -31.65
C THR A 614 -50.72 -6.22 -30.22
N VAL A 615 -51.70 -5.38 -29.89
CA VAL A 615 -52.40 -5.44 -28.60
C VAL A 615 -53.69 -6.25 -28.72
N LYS A 616 -54.12 -6.86 -27.61
CA LYS A 616 -55.35 -7.66 -27.52
C LYS A 616 -56.59 -6.79 -27.68
N GLN A 617 -57.44 -7.15 -28.63
CA GLN A 617 -58.75 -6.56 -28.87
C GLN A 617 -59.84 -7.26 -28.03
N CYS A 618 -59.83 -8.60 -27.94
CA CYS A 618 -60.72 -9.37 -27.07
C CYS A 618 -60.10 -10.73 -26.70
N GLY A 619 -60.67 -11.38 -25.66
CA GLY A 619 -60.38 -12.78 -25.36
C GLY A 619 -61.16 -13.72 -26.28
N GLY A 620 -60.52 -14.79 -26.76
CA GLY A 620 -61.04 -15.68 -27.79
C GLY A 620 -60.43 -15.39 -29.16
N SER A 621 -60.76 -16.24 -30.15
CA SER A 621 -60.32 -16.08 -31.53
C SER A 621 -61.02 -14.91 -32.22
N CYS A 622 -60.35 -14.28 -33.19
CA CYS A 622 -60.99 -13.35 -34.11
C CYS A 622 -62.03 -14.06 -35.00
N PRO A 623 -63.09 -13.36 -35.46
CA PRO A 623 -63.45 -11.98 -35.09
C PRO A 623 -64.00 -11.89 -33.66
N CYS A 624 -63.75 -10.76 -32.99
CA CYS A 624 -64.31 -10.53 -31.67
C CYS A 624 -65.83 -10.62 -31.71
N PRO A 625 -66.48 -11.39 -30.81
CA PRO A 625 -67.92 -11.46 -30.78
C PRO A 625 -68.48 -10.08 -30.46
N ASP A 626 -69.25 -9.53 -31.40
CA ASP A 626 -70.05 -8.34 -31.16
C ASP A 626 -71.06 -8.62 -30.04
N THR A 627 -71.14 -7.68 -29.09
CA THR A 627 -72.08 -7.64 -27.96
C THR A 627 -71.73 -8.49 -26.72
N LYS A 628 -71.08 -7.84 -25.74
CA LYS A 628 -71.48 -8.09 -24.35
C LYS A 628 -72.92 -7.57 -24.21
N PRO A 629 -73.91 -8.39 -23.81
CA PRO A 629 -75.23 -7.87 -23.50
C PRO A 629 -75.11 -6.87 -22.34
N CYS A 630 -75.64 -5.69 -22.57
CA CYS A 630 -75.57 -4.58 -21.64
C CYS A 630 -76.56 -4.78 -20.49
N VAL A 631 -76.07 -5.37 -19.39
CA VAL A 631 -76.86 -5.58 -18.18
C VAL A 631 -76.65 -4.39 -17.25
N CYS A 632 -77.65 -3.52 -17.20
CA CYS A 632 -77.65 -2.38 -16.30
C CYS A 632 -78.58 -2.58 -15.11
N PRO A 633 -78.20 -2.10 -13.90
CA PRO A 633 -79.11 -2.03 -12.77
C PRO A 633 -80.33 -1.16 -13.12
N ARG A 634 -81.47 -1.47 -12.51
CA ARG A 634 -82.75 -0.74 -12.72
C ARG A 634 -82.89 0.53 -11.87
N ASN A 635 -81.82 1.02 -11.25
CA ASN A 635 -81.84 2.30 -10.56
C ASN A 635 -82.05 3.44 -11.57
N ILE A 636 -82.85 4.42 -11.19
CA ILE A 636 -83.15 5.59 -12.03
C ILE A 636 -82.37 6.76 -11.42
N ASP A 637 -81.25 7.10 -12.06
CA ASP A 637 -80.38 8.22 -11.74
C ASP A 637 -80.01 8.91 -13.07
N PRO A 638 -80.94 9.71 -13.64
CA PRO A 638 -80.83 10.15 -15.03
C PRO A 638 -79.54 10.92 -15.32
N VAL A 639 -78.97 10.66 -16.49
CA VAL A 639 -77.81 11.41 -17.01
C VAL A 639 -78.08 11.84 -18.45
N CYS A 640 -77.61 13.03 -18.80
CA CYS A 640 -77.62 13.51 -20.17
C CYS A 640 -76.36 12.99 -20.88
N GLY A 641 -76.51 12.29 -22.00
CA GLY A 641 -75.40 11.86 -22.84
C GLY A 641 -74.81 13.00 -23.66
N MET A 642 -73.60 12.82 -24.21
CA MET A 642 -72.98 13.77 -25.16
C MET A 642 -73.75 13.90 -26.48
N ASP A 643 -74.70 13.02 -26.73
CA ASP A 643 -75.62 13.00 -27.87
C ASP A 643 -76.94 13.75 -27.61
N ASP A 644 -77.05 14.50 -26.50
CA ASP A 644 -78.26 15.19 -26.03
C ASP A 644 -79.46 14.24 -25.76
N VAL A 645 -79.18 12.97 -25.46
CA VAL A 645 -80.20 11.99 -25.06
C VAL A 645 -80.13 11.71 -23.55
N THR A 646 -81.29 11.73 -22.89
CA THR A 646 -81.40 11.34 -21.47
C THR A 646 -81.40 9.82 -21.32
N TYR A 647 -80.47 9.30 -20.51
CA TYR A 647 -80.40 7.89 -20.15
C TYR A 647 -80.86 7.68 -18.72
N GLY A 648 -81.57 6.57 -18.45
CA GLY A 648 -82.15 6.30 -17.13
C GLY A 648 -81.11 6.12 -16.02
N ASN A 649 -79.88 5.75 -16.38
CA ASN A 649 -78.71 5.83 -15.52
C ASN A 649 -77.42 5.84 -16.34
N GLU A 650 -76.30 6.12 -15.67
CA GLU A 650 -74.97 6.14 -16.28
C GLU A 650 -74.55 4.82 -16.93
N CYS A 651 -75.00 3.67 -16.40
CA CYS A 651 -74.75 2.39 -17.06
C CYS A 651 -75.45 2.32 -18.42
N GLN A 652 -76.71 2.76 -18.51
CA GLN A 652 -77.46 2.77 -19.77
C GLN A 652 -76.82 3.70 -20.80
N ALA A 653 -76.32 4.89 -20.38
CA ALA A 653 -75.58 5.79 -21.26
C ALA A 653 -74.32 5.13 -21.83
N ARG A 654 -73.48 4.54 -20.95
CA ARG A 654 -72.25 3.84 -21.38
C ARG A 654 -72.55 2.63 -22.26
N CYS A 655 -73.68 1.97 -22.02
CA CYS A 655 -74.15 0.85 -22.81
C CYS A 655 -74.61 1.23 -24.22
N ALA A 656 -75.09 2.45 -24.40
CA ALA A 656 -75.33 3.04 -25.72
C ALA A 656 -74.05 3.64 -26.34
N GLY A 657 -72.87 3.45 -25.71
CA GLY A 657 -71.60 4.02 -26.15
C GLY A 657 -71.43 5.51 -25.82
N GLN A 658 -72.29 6.07 -24.97
CA GLN A 658 -72.30 7.50 -24.63
C GLN A 658 -71.66 7.78 -23.27
N SER A 659 -70.95 8.91 -23.18
CA SER A 659 -70.43 9.44 -21.92
C SER A 659 -71.39 10.49 -21.35
N PRO A 660 -71.56 10.60 -20.01
CA PRO A 660 -72.39 11.64 -19.40
C PRO A 660 -71.83 13.05 -19.66
N ALA A 661 -72.63 13.92 -20.28
CA ALA A 661 -72.38 15.35 -20.40
C ALA A 661 -72.68 16.09 -19.09
N CYS A 662 -73.77 15.71 -18.40
CA CYS A 662 -74.13 16.22 -17.08
C CYS A 662 -75.03 15.23 -16.32
N LYS A 663 -75.20 15.49 -15.02
CA LYS A 663 -76.17 14.78 -14.19
C LYS A 663 -77.56 15.39 -14.37
N GLY A 664 -78.59 14.54 -14.43
CA GLY A 664 -79.97 14.94 -14.74
C GLY A 664 -80.32 14.70 -16.20
N GLU A 665 -81.53 15.13 -16.58
CA GLU A 665 -82.03 14.99 -17.95
C GLU A 665 -81.45 16.07 -18.87
N CYS A 666 -81.33 15.78 -20.17
CA CYS A 666 -81.01 16.78 -21.17
C CYS A 666 -82.15 17.82 -21.31
N PRO A 667 -81.84 19.08 -21.67
CA PRO A 667 -80.51 19.64 -21.92
C PRO A 667 -79.76 19.96 -20.62
N CYS A 668 -78.42 19.89 -20.68
CA CYS A 668 -77.61 20.23 -19.52
C CYS A 668 -77.82 21.67 -19.04
N PRO A 669 -77.95 21.90 -17.72
CA PRO A 669 -78.16 23.24 -17.20
C PRO A 669 -76.97 24.12 -17.55
N VAL A 670 -77.26 25.25 -18.21
CA VAL A 670 -76.27 26.27 -18.51
C VAL A 670 -75.92 26.94 -17.18
N ILE A 671 -74.69 26.76 -16.72
CA ILE A 671 -74.18 27.47 -15.54
C ILE A 671 -73.99 28.94 -15.97
N SER A 672 -74.94 29.80 -15.59
CA SER A 672 -74.89 31.25 -15.78
C SER A 672 -74.06 31.94 -14.71
#